data_AF-A0A327NX50-F1
#
_entry.id   AF-A0A327NX50-F1
#
_cell.length_a   1.000
_cell.length_b   1.000
_cell.length_c   1.000
_cell.angle_alpha   90.00
_cell.angle_beta   90.00
_cell.angle_gamma   90.00
#
_symmetry.space_group_name_H-M   'P 1'
#
loop_
_entity.id
_entity.type
_entity.pdbx_description
1 polymer ?
#
loop_
_entity_poly.entity_id
_entity_poly.type
_entity_poly.pdbx_seq_one_letter_code
_entity_poly.pdbx_strand_id
1 'polypeptide(L)'
;MTLTATGCPTNVRWSTGQTGSPLVLTPSATTSYWAYCIDDEVVGNSASTAVQVTVANSLTVNGRTDYTVGETISLTAVSSVQGATYTWYGPSGFSQTGQVLQRLGAAVSQSGNYTVVATSGQGCAGKKTVPISVTVSSFTCTCTDCDLIAVKETTNPANKIGDARNQGSKGQNFVTESVYLEKNGTSVAQTISYFDGLGRPSQKVSVGTAGGSSAGDVIAPIVYDAFGREPQKYLPYVDGATPGTFRLAGAGAVQSYYNGLPGKTGTAFSTMTYEASPLNRVLTQTAPGSNTPVKISYRTNTAGEVKRLDVGTTTVTVATYDANQLYVTQTTDENQNSTIEYKDKEGRVVCKDVSGHKTLYGYDDLGQLRLVVPPLASSVLSGSFNLFDAGDELSFAYEYDARGRMTRKKVPGAGISTMSYTSHDLLERITDANGVTVVTTYDSLDRVISTSLTSGQVLTQTFYDGSNYSPSSPVKYTDVSDLVADPYLPKPKGMVTGTIVAQLNGGADLQSAIYYDDLGRAVQTVSQNHKDRLDISTSKLDFVGRVLESRLTTTNSSTTITVDSRTAYEQGGRVKSVCQRVSDNQQTPLSNATLAYWEPVARHTYNGIGELTTKTLGCGFQTIDYQYQMRGWLSQMNDPANLNQGTLPSQKDFFGMKLAYDGVGNITNWDYSNAQTTYSPYGLSQKPAYQYGFTYDNLNRLTSGALNQQGQTKFTLNGLTYDDNGNITHLNRAMGTATDNLSYSYKNGGNSNQLASVSDGGSADFAKSSTYNYDAVGNLIKDTGKGINLTDNSPITYNHLNLPKTVIHSGGTVNYTYSASGQKLKADFGGGKTYDYVGGLVYDKDGLEFIPTAEGRVLPPGRASTTVAIGGSTSIVASNSFYRYEYHLKDHLGNLRAACRCGERQTETTPGDGYEPLVVQEQHYDPFGLDLTGLSSQPGVTGSRFKYNGKEEQQGLGWIDYGSRMYDSAVPRWLQVDPHAEKYESISPFSYGFDNPIRFVDLQGKDPGDVVVLFAGANLNPSSNPYGITNRLLRRLNDSYFREHEGSVDKFISNYAVPTSSKDGNPYLDFNPTSLTQEAYEYVKNHLQADGRLVVFGYSWGGVLANYLTKRLKEDGIKVDKLIIVDAANGLFSKPLEISENNKDVDNFYQTNRSIIGSRGYPAEKQSKSTQLKNNRVDFVKDGSGKLVKASHTNIDDANLNKFVKLIIDAINGSRK
;
A
#
# COMPACT_ATOMS: atom_id res chain seq x y z
N MET A 1 -36.33 55.90 49.04
CA MET A 1 -35.85 57.29 49.18
C MET A 1 -37.04 58.24 49.00
N THR A 2 -37.02 59.42 49.61
CA THR A 2 -38.13 60.39 49.55
C THR A 2 -37.66 61.73 48.98
N LEU A 3 -38.37 62.27 48.00
CA LEU A 3 -38.14 63.59 47.42
C LEU A 3 -39.27 64.54 47.84
N THR A 4 -38.92 65.74 48.28
CA THR A 4 -39.88 66.76 48.71
C THR A 4 -39.71 68.02 47.87
N ALA A 5 -40.80 68.49 47.27
CA ALA A 5 -40.85 69.79 46.59
C ALA A 5 -41.43 70.84 47.54
N THR A 6 -40.79 72.01 47.65
CA THR A 6 -41.18 73.13 48.52
C THR A 6 -41.42 74.39 47.68
N GLY A 7 -42.44 75.20 48.01
CA GLY A 7 -42.75 76.47 47.33
C GLY A 7 -43.99 76.48 46.42
N CYS A 8 -44.76 75.39 46.34
CA CYS A 8 -46.01 75.29 45.59
C CYS A 8 -47.23 75.26 46.55
N PRO A 9 -48.14 76.26 46.53
CA PRO A 9 -49.19 76.37 47.56
C PRO A 9 -50.35 75.37 47.46
N THR A 10 -50.71 74.89 46.27
CA THR A 10 -51.96 74.11 46.08
C THR A 10 -51.81 72.79 45.34
N ASN A 11 -50.92 72.60 44.35
CA ASN A 11 -50.68 71.29 43.70
C ASN A 11 -49.29 71.14 43.04
N VAL A 12 -48.59 70.01 43.28
CA VAL A 12 -47.29 69.64 42.66
C VAL A 12 -47.47 68.43 41.74
N ARG A 13 -46.90 68.44 40.53
CA ARG A 13 -46.73 67.24 39.68
C ARG A 13 -45.26 66.87 39.54
N TRP A 14 -44.97 65.57 39.65
CA TRP A 14 -43.64 65.01 39.42
C TRP A 14 -43.50 64.41 38.02
N SER A 15 -42.27 64.32 37.55
CA SER A 15 -41.84 63.62 36.32
C SER A 15 -42.30 62.16 36.22
N THR A 16 -42.67 61.54 37.34
CA THR A 16 -43.27 60.20 37.38
C THR A 16 -44.78 60.19 37.06
N GLY A 17 -45.39 61.36 36.89
CA GLY A 17 -46.83 61.56 36.69
C GLY A 17 -47.63 61.66 37.99
N GLN A 18 -47.03 61.39 39.16
CA GLN A 18 -47.72 61.47 40.46
C GLN A 18 -47.88 62.92 40.93
N THR A 19 -48.96 63.20 41.67
CA THR A 19 -49.27 64.51 42.27
C THR A 19 -49.13 64.50 43.79
N GLY A 20 -48.66 65.61 44.37
CA GLY A 20 -48.47 65.78 45.82
C GLY A 20 -47.00 65.81 46.25
N SER A 21 -46.71 66.22 47.48
CA SER A 21 -45.36 66.26 48.05
C SER A 21 -45.43 65.74 49.49
N PRO A 22 -44.63 64.72 49.89
CA PRO A 22 -43.46 64.19 49.19
C PRO A 22 -43.74 63.03 48.21
N LEU A 23 -42.81 62.79 47.28
CA LEU A 23 -42.75 61.64 46.37
C LEU A 23 -41.81 60.56 46.95
N VAL A 24 -42.31 59.33 47.14
CA VAL A 24 -41.51 58.19 47.62
C VAL A 24 -41.14 57.28 46.45
N LEU A 25 -39.84 56.95 46.34
CA LEU A 25 -39.28 56.20 45.21
C LEU A 25 -38.29 55.11 45.64
N THR A 26 -38.21 54.06 44.81
CA THR A 26 -37.20 53.00 44.84
C THR A 26 -36.53 52.89 43.46
N PRO A 27 -35.65 53.84 43.08
CA PRO A 27 -35.00 53.82 41.78
C PRO A 27 -34.01 52.65 41.67
N SER A 28 -34.11 51.90 40.56
CA SER A 28 -33.20 50.77 40.24
C SER A 28 -32.00 51.20 39.38
N ALA A 29 -31.96 52.45 38.93
CA ALA A 29 -30.86 53.06 38.21
C ALA A 29 -30.74 54.55 38.56
N THR A 30 -29.56 55.13 38.37
CA THR A 30 -29.37 56.58 38.50
C THR A 30 -30.35 57.32 37.60
N THR A 31 -31.27 58.08 38.17
CA THR A 31 -32.36 58.75 37.45
C THR A 31 -32.57 60.16 37.98
N SER A 32 -32.78 61.12 37.07
CA SER A 32 -33.14 62.50 37.43
C SER A 32 -34.65 62.66 37.50
N TYR A 33 -35.13 63.14 38.64
CA TYR A 33 -36.54 63.43 38.88
C TYR A 33 -36.75 64.94 38.94
N TRP A 34 -37.81 65.43 38.30
CA TRP A 34 -38.21 66.83 38.35
C TRP A 34 -39.66 67.01 38.79
N ALA A 35 -40.01 68.20 39.28
CA ALA A 35 -41.35 68.58 39.73
C ALA A 35 -41.68 70.03 39.40
N TYR A 36 -42.97 70.35 39.23
CA TYR A 36 -43.48 71.69 38.97
C TYR A 36 -44.83 71.93 39.65
N CYS A 37 -45.18 73.21 39.87
CA CYS A 37 -46.48 73.62 40.45
C CYS A 37 -47.57 73.79 39.37
N ILE A 38 -48.83 73.50 39.71
CA ILE A 38 -50.02 73.80 38.87
C ILE A 38 -51.01 74.62 39.71
N ASP A 39 -51.43 75.79 39.23
CA ASP A 39 -52.49 76.60 39.85
C ASP A 39 -53.35 77.25 38.74
N ASP A 40 -54.68 77.10 38.82
CA ASP A 40 -55.69 77.60 37.85
C ASP A 40 -55.23 77.63 36.37
N GLU A 41 -54.86 76.44 35.86
CA GLU A 41 -54.42 76.17 34.47
C GLU A 41 -53.11 76.85 34.01
N VAL A 42 -52.33 77.44 34.92
CA VAL A 42 -50.97 77.94 34.66
C VAL A 42 -49.91 76.98 35.26
N VAL A 43 -48.94 76.57 34.44
CA VAL A 43 -47.83 75.68 34.83
C VAL A 43 -46.59 76.50 35.21
N GLY A 44 -46.10 76.34 36.44
CA GLY A 44 -44.87 76.99 36.91
C GLY A 44 -43.59 76.31 36.43
N ASN A 45 -42.43 76.93 36.70
CA ASN A 45 -41.11 76.38 36.37
C ASN A 45 -40.82 75.06 37.12
N SER A 46 -40.12 74.12 36.47
CA SER A 46 -39.74 72.84 37.06
C SER A 46 -38.36 72.87 37.74
N ALA A 47 -38.22 72.21 38.89
CA ALA A 47 -36.93 71.93 39.54
C ALA A 47 -36.58 70.44 39.42
N SER A 48 -35.30 70.10 39.22
CA SER A 48 -34.83 68.72 39.04
C SER A 48 -33.70 68.33 39.99
N THR A 49 -33.63 67.06 40.39
CA THR A 49 -32.52 66.47 41.16
C THR A 49 -32.19 65.06 40.67
N ALA A 50 -30.90 64.72 40.64
CA ALA A 50 -30.41 63.41 40.21
C ALA A 50 -30.15 62.49 41.41
N VAL A 51 -30.75 61.31 41.40
CA VAL A 51 -30.50 60.26 42.40
C VAL A 51 -29.50 59.28 41.84
N GLN A 52 -28.35 59.13 42.49
CA GLN A 52 -27.28 58.22 42.06
C GLN A 52 -27.39 56.84 42.74
N VAL A 53 -27.25 55.75 41.98
CA VAL A 53 -27.27 54.35 42.46
C VAL A 53 -26.04 53.60 41.94
N THR A 54 -25.20 53.03 42.82
CA THR A 54 -23.97 52.29 42.45
C THR A 54 -24.17 50.77 42.58
N VAL A 55 -23.82 49.98 41.55
CA VAL A 55 -24.11 48.53 41.43
C VAL A 55 -22.91 47.64 41.84
N ALA A 56 -23.19 46.41 42.31
CA ALA A 56 -22.28 45.43 42.94
C ALA A 56 -21.12 44.88 42.07
N ASN A 57 -20.03 44.43 42.72
CA ASN A 57 -18.84 43.82 42.11
C ASN A 57 -19.18 42.45 41.47
N SER A 58 -19.06 42.34 40.14
CA SER A 58 -19.38 41.12 39.38
C SER A 58 -18.11 40.31 39.07
N LEU A 59 -18.21 38.98 39.13
CA LEU A 59 -17.11 38.04 38.93
C LEU A 59 -17.40 37.04 37.82
N THR A 60 -16.43 36.85 36.94
CA THR A 60 -16.43 35.80 35.91
C THR A 60 -15.31 34.81 36.20
N VAL A 61 -15.59 33.51 36.08
CA VAL A 61 -14.59 32.44 36.20
C VAL A 61 -14.56 31.67 34.90
N ASN A 62 -13.36 31.52 34.32
CA ASN A 62 -13.11 30.79 33.09
C ASN A 62 -12.24 29.55 33.38
N GLY A 63 -12.60 28.42 32.79
CA GLY A 63 -11.86 27.16 32.89
C GLY A 63 -12.78 25.95 32.73
N ARG A 64 -12.18 24.75 32.62
CA ARG A 64 -12.90 23.48 32.45
C ARG A 64 -13.52 23.04 33.78
N THR A 65 -14.65 22.33 33.73
CA THR A 65 -15.43 21.90 34.92
C THR A 65 -15.36 20.40 35.21
N ASP A 66 -14.67 19.66 34.37
CA ASP A 66 -14.57 18.20 34.33
C ASP A 66 -13.10 17.80 34.10
N TYR A 67 -12.59 16.89 34.93
CA TYR A 67 -11.21 16.41 34.91
C TYR A 67 -11.17 14.90 35.18
N THR A 68 -10.10 14.26 34.75
CA THR A 68 -9.77 12.86 35.03
C THR A 68 -8.66 12.79 36.07
N VAL A 69 -8.58 11.67 36.80
CA VAL A 69 -7.54 11.47 37.82
C VAL A 69 -6.14 11.65 37.20
N GLY A 70 -5.32 12.52 37.78
CA GLY A 70 -3.96 12.83 37.34
C GLY A 70 -3.81 14.18 36.59
N GLU A 71 -4.89 14.75 36.04
CA GLU A 71 -4.84 16.03 35.33
C GLU A 71 -4.59 17.24 36.25
N THR A 72 -4.31 18.40 35.67
CA THR A 72 -4.17 19.68 36.41
C THR A 72 -5.47 20.47 36.37
N ILE A 73 -6.06 20.76 37.52
CA ILE A 73 -7.22 21.66 37.62
C ILE A 73 -6.73 23.11 37.50
N SER A 74 -7.25 23.85 36.51
CA SER A 74 -6.85 25.25 36.26
C SER A 74 -8.06 26.15 36.01
N LEU A 75 -8.29 27.12 36.89
CA LEU A 75 -9.38 28.11 36.79
C LEU A 75 -8.82 29.53 36.90
N THR A 76 -9.38 30.46 36.13
CA THR A 76 -9.00 31.89 36.18
C THR A 76 -10.21 32.75 36.49
N ALA A 77 -10.11 33.61 37.50
CA ALA A 77 -11.15 34.56 37.89
C ALA A 77 -10.82 36.00 37.47
N VAL A 78 -11.83 36.72 36.99
CA VAL A 78 -11.74 38.13 36.62
C VAL A 78 -12.87 38.90 37.30
N SER A 79 -12.50 39.93 38.09
CA SER A 79 -13.41 40.88 38.74
C SER A 79 -13.69 42.07 37.82
N SER A 80 -14.93 42.57 37.81
CA SER A 80 -15.29 43.81 37.10
C SER A 80 -14.70 45.07 37.77
N VAL A 81 -14.16 44.94 38.98
CA VAL A 81 -13.43 46.01 39.69
C VAL A 81 -11.93 45.77 39.60
N GLN A 82 -11.20 46.77 39.08
CA GLN A 82 -9.75 46.75 38.94
C GLN A 82 -9.05 46.79 40.31
N GLY A 83 -7.98 46.00 40.49
CA GLY A 83 -7.20 45.93 41.73
C GLY A 83 -7.80 45.08 42.86
N ALA A 84 -8.81 44.25 42.58
CA ALA A 84 -9.37 43.33 43.57
C ALA A 84 -8.38 42.23 43.97
N THR A 85 -8.43 41.77 45.23
CA THR A 85 -7.70 40.61 45.72
C THR A 85 -8.58 39.36 45.65
N TYR A 86 -8.00 38.19 45.32
CA TYR A 86 -8.74 36.96 45.04
C TYR A 86 -8.32 35.85 46.02
N THR A 87 -9.32 35.17 46.59
CA THR A 87 -9.10 33.96 47.39
C THR A 87 -10.04 32.87 46.94
N TRP A 88 -9.47 31.72 46.59
CA TRP A 88 -10.16 30.48 46.23
C TRP A 88 -10.32 29.57 47.42
N TYR A 89 -11.42 28.83 47.42
CA TYR A 89 -11.75 27.76 48.37
C TYR A 89 -12.27 26.56 47.60
N GLY A 90 -11.96 25.35 48.06
CA GLY A 90 -12.39 24.12 47.38
C GLY A 90 -12.50 22.91 48.31
N PRO A 91 -12.82 21.75 47.75
CA PRO A 91 -12.96 20.48 48.47
C PRO A 91 -11.70 20.11 49.27
N SER A 92 -11.89 19.33 50.33
CA SER A 92 -10.83 18.88 51.25
C SER A 92 -10.06 20.02 51.93
N GLY A 93 -10.72 21.16 52.19
CA GLY A 93 -10.12 22.30 52.87
C GLY A 93 -9.14 23.12 52.02
N PHE A 94 -9.16 22.93 50.69
CA PHE A 94 -8.28 23.65 49.78
C PHE A 94 -8.53 25.17 49.83
N SER A 95 -7.47 25.97 49.90
CA SER A 95 -7.52 27.42 49.70
C SER A 95 -6.25 27.94 49.03
N GLN A 96 -6.39 28.92 48.13
CA GLN A 96 -5.29 29.56 47.42
C GLN A 96 -5.62 31.04 47.15
N THR A 97 -4.64 31.93 47.24
CA THR A 97 -4.78 33.33 46.82
C THR A 97 -4.25 33.55 45.40
N GLY A 98 -4.84 34.50 44.68
CA GLY A 98 -4.46 34.86 43.31
C GLY A 98 -5.57 34.66 42.28
N GLN A 99 -5.40 35.30 41.13
CA GLN A 99 -6.39 35.27 40.04
C GLN A 99 -6.54 33.87 39.42
N VAL A 100 -5.46 33.09 39.40
CA VAL A 100 -5.41 31.75 38.82
C VAL A 100 -5.29 30.72 39.94
N LEU A 101 -6.19 29.75 39.92
CA LEU A 101 -6.10 28.51 40.69
C LEU A 101 -5.39 27.45 39.83
N GLN A 102 -4.38 26.78 40.39
CA GLN A 102 -3.74 25.62 39.76
C GLN A 102 -3.52 24.51 40.79
N ARG A 103 -4.02 23.31 40.48
CA ARG A 103 -3.86 22.13 41.34
C ARG A 103 -3.42 20.92 40.50
N LEU A 104 -2.18 20.48 40.69
CA LEU A 104 -1.58 19.33 40.00
C LEU A 104 -2.10 18.02 40.58
N GLY A 105 -2.28 17.00 39.74
CA GLY A 105 -2.63 15.64 40.18
C GLY A 105 -4.05 15.53 40.73
N ALA A 106 -5.04 15.78 39.86
CA ALA A 106 -6.45 15.70 40.21
C ALA A 106 -6.80 14.33 40.81
N ALA A 107 -7.51 14.29 41.93
CA ALA A 107 -8.00 13.04 42.54
C ALA A 107 -9.52 13.12 42.73
N VAL A 108 -10.21 11.97 42.76
CA VAL A 108 -11.69 11.92 42.89
C VAL A 108 -12.17 12.68 44.13
N SER A 109 -11.42 12.62 45.23
CA SER A 109 -11.67 13.35 46.48
C SER A 109 -11.63 14.88 46.34
N GLN A 110 -11.10 15.39 45.23
CA GLN A 110 -10.97 16.81 44.92
C GLN A 110 -12.13 17.34 44.06
N SER A 111 -13.11 16.48 43.73
CA SER A 111 -14.38 16.88 43.14
C SER A 111 -15.20 17.71 44.11
N GLY A 112 -15.91 18.71 43.60
CA GLY A 112 -16.82 19.55 44.35
C GLY A 112 -16.71 21.01 43.95
N ASN A 113 -17.31 21.88 44.77
CA ASN A 113 -17.46 23.29 44.45
C ASN A 113 -16.20 24.09 44.78
N TYR A 114 -15.60 24.72 43.76
CA TYR A 114 -14.55 25.71 43.92
C TYR A 114 -15.15 27.10 43.92
N THR A 115 -14.87 27.89 44.94
CA THR A 115 -15.44 29.22 45.13
C THR A 115 -14.36 30.26 45.22
N VAL A 116 -14.42 31.27 44.35
CA VAL A 116 -13.59 32.47 44.44
C VAL A 116 -14.36 33.60 45.11
N VAL A 117 -13.68 34.31 46.00
CA VAL A 117 -14.12 35.59 46.54
C VAL A 117 -13.13 36.65 46.05
N ALA A 118 -13.61 37.69 45.39
CA ALA A 118 -12.80 38.84 45.02
C ALA A 118 -13.26 40.10 45.77
N THR A 119 -12.35 40.72 46.50
CA THR A 119 -12.63 41.89 47.35
C THR A 119 -11.97 43.13 46.75
N SER A 120 -12.76 44.18 46.52
CA SER A 120 -12.22 45.46 46.05
C SER A 120 -11.45 46.18 47.16
N GLY A 121 -10.61 47.16 46.79
CA GLY A 121 -9.87 48.00 47.75
C GLY A 121 -10.74 48.82 48.72
N GLN A 122 -12.06 48.90 48.50
CA GLN A 122 -13.02 49.55 49.40
C GLN A 122 -13.93 48.57 50.18
N GLY A 123 -13.59 47.28 50.18
CA GLY A 123 -14.27 46.27 51.02
C GLY A 123 -15.51 45.63 50.41
N CYS A 124 -15.87 45.92 49.15
CA CYS A 124 -16.97 45.24 48.46
C CYS A 124 -16.49 43.89 47.90
N ALA A 125 -17.05 42.78 48.39
CA ALA A 125 -16.71 41.44 47.94
C ALA A 125 -17.75 40.88 46.95
N GLY A 126 -17.27 40.34 45.83
CA GLY A 126 -18.04 39.46 44.96
C GLY A 126 -17.67 38.00 45.22
N LYS A 127 -18.59 37.07 44.99
CA LYS A 127 -18.36 35.62 45.13
C LYS A 127 -18.87 34.87 43.89
N LYS A 128 -18.10 33.92 43.38
CA LYS A 128 -18.51 33.02 42.30
C LYS A 128 -18.09 31.59 42.61
N THR A 129 -19.01 30.64 42.45
CA THR A 129 -18.77 29.21 42.67
C THR A 129 -18.88 28.45 41.35
N VAL A 130 -17.94 27.55 41.10
CA VAL A 130 -17.87 26.67 39.94
C VAL A 130 -17.74 25.22 40.41
N PRO A 131 -18.66 24.32 40.04
CA PRO A 131 -18.53 22.90 40.35
C PRO A 131 -17.46 22.24 39.47
N ILE A 132 -16.58 21.46 40.08
CA ILE A 132 -15.58 20.64 39.41
C ILE A 132 -15.86 19.16 39.67
N SER A 133 -15.81 18.33 38.63
CA SER A 133 -15.87 16.87 38.73
C SER A 133 -14.53 16.25 38.36
N VAL A 134 -14.04 15.31 39.18
CA VAL A 134 -12.86 14.49 38.90
C VAL A 134 -13.29 13.03 38.88
N THR A 135 -13.30 12.42 37.71
CA THR A 135 -13.71 11.02 37.54
C THR A 135 -12.50 10.10 37.39
N VAL A 136 -12.57 8.90 37.97
CA VAL A 136 -11.69 7.80 37.55
C VAL A 136 -12.16 7.44 36.15
N SER A 137 -11.25 7.37 35.18
CA SER A 137 -11.61 6.86 33.88
C SER A 137 -11.95 5.38 34.01
N SER A 138 -13.24 5.05 34.16
CA SER A 138 -13.72 3.70 33.90
C SER A 138 -13.99 3.64 32.40
N PHE A 139 -13.05 3.07 31.67
CA PHE A 139 -13.20 2.83 30.25
C PHE A 139 -14.18 1.67 30.05
N THR A 140 -15.43 1.97 29.71
CA THR A 140 -16.31 0.96 29.09
C THR A 140 -16.11 1.04 27.59
N CYS A 141 -15.38 0.08 27.03
CA CYS A 141 -15.24 -0.05 25.59
C CYS A 141 -16.58 -0.53 25.02
N THR A 142 -17.43 0.37 24.57
CA THR A 142 -18.59 -0.01 23.76
C THR A 142 -18.16 -0.03 22.30
N CYS A 143 -17.82 -1.23 21.79
CA CYS A 143 -17.52 -1.48 20.38
C CYS A 143 -18.78 -1.39 19.49
N THR A 144 -19.51 -0.27 19.52
CA THR A 144 -20.74 -0.07 18.73
C THR A 144 -20.49 0.09 17.24
N ASP A 145 -19.27 0.45 16.83
CA ASP A 145 -18.90 0.62 15.42
C ASP A 145 -18.96 -0.69 14.62
N CYS A 146 -18.67 -1.84 15.23
CA CYS A 146 -18.75 -3.14 14.54
C CYS A 146 -20.19 -3.66 14.39
N ASP A 147 -21.08 -3.26 15.30
CA ASP A 147 -22.51 -3.59 15.24
C ASP A 147 -23.28 -2.67 14.28
N LEU A 148 -22.83 -1.42 14.10
CA LEU A 148 -23.37 -0.49 13.10
C LEU A 148 -23.11 -0.92 11.64
N ILE A 149 -22.13 -1.81 11.40
CA ILE A 149 -21.83 -2.37 10.08
C ILE A 149 -22.93 -3.35 9.64
N ALA A 150 -23.58 -4.05 10.58
CA ALA A 150 -24.61 -5.05 10.29
C ALA A 150 -25.95 -4.44 9.80
N VAL A 151 -26.16 -3.12 9.95
CA VAL A 151 -27.50 -2.51 9.84
C VAL A 151 -27.67 -1.62 8.60
N LYS A 152 -26.65 -1.40 7.76
CA LYS A 152 -26.77 -0.50 6.59
C LYS A 152 -26.68 -1.20 5.24
N GLU A 153 -27.63 -2.10 4.96
CA GLU A 153 -28.26 -2.08 3.63
C GLU A 153 -29.32 -0.96 3.51
N THR A 154 -29.68 -0.30 4.61
CA THR A 154 -30.65 0.79 4.59
C THR A 154 -29.96 2.14 4.42
N THR A 155 -29.99 2.63 3.18
CA THR A 155 -30.12 4.05 2.82
C THR A 155 -29.28 5.01 3.67
N ASN A 156 -28.07 5.34 3.23
CA ASN A 156 -27.49 6.60 3.66
C ASN A 156 -28.31 7.74 3.02
N PRO A 157 -29.06 8.56 3.79
CA PRO A 157 -29.86 9.64 3.20
C PRO A 157 -28.98 10.70 2.54
N ALA A 158 -27.68 10.72 2.84
CA ALA A 158 -26.74 11.69 2.29
C ALA A 158 -26.42 11.46 0.80
N ASN A 159 -26.74 10.28 0.21
CA ASN A 159 -26.63 10.08 -1.23
C ASN A 159 -27.97 10.26 -1.98
N LYS A 160 -28.97 10.89 -1.35
CA LYS A 160 -29.96 11.63 -2.15
C LYS A 160 -29.30 12.90 -2.70
N ILE A 161 -28.41 12.73 -3.66
CA ILE A 161 -28.16 13.79 -4.65
C ILE A 161 -29.35 13.76 -5.63
N GLY A 162 -30.55 13.96 -5.10
CA GLY A 162 -31.70 14.40 -5.86
C GLY A 162 -31.53 15.90 -6.12
N ASP A 163 -30.56 16.28 -6.96
CA ASP A 163 -30.57 17.49 -7.81
C ASP A 163 -29.21 17.92 -8.40
N ALA A 164 -28.09 17.23 -8.17
CA ALA A 164 -26.84 17.58 -8.90
C ALA A 164 -26.82 17.10 -10.36
N ARG A 165 -27.95 16.58 -10.88
CA ARG A 165 -28.09 16.12 -12.27
C ARG A 165 -27.91 17.23 -13.32
N ASN A 166 -27.64 18.48 -12.95
CA ASN A 166 -27.38 19.60 -13.86
C ASN A 166 -26.72 20.84 -13.17
N GLN A 167 -25.74 20.65 -12.28
CA GLN A 167 -25.04 21.77 -11.61
C GLN A 167 -23.71 22.14 -12.29
N GLY A 168 -23.58 21.93 -13.60
CA GLY A 168 -22.45 22.47 -14.36
C GLY A 168 -22.48 24.00 -14.32
N SER A 169 -21.32 24.63 -14.12
CA SER A 169 -21.23 26.09 -14.14
C SER A 169 -21.75 26.65 -15.47
N LYS A 170 -22.81 27.47 -15.43
CA LYS A 170 -23.38 28.14 -16.61
C LYS A 170 -22.25 28.87 -17.37
N GLY A 171 -22.06 28.50 -18.64
CA GLY A 171 -21.04 29.11 -19.51
C GLY A 171 -19.72 28.35 -19.65
N GLN A 172 -19.56 27.17 -19.02
CA GLN A 172 -18.41 26.29 -19.24
C GLN A 172 -18.79 25.04 -20.04
N ASN A 173 -17.87 24.51 -20.84
CA ASN A 173 -18.02 23.20 -21.49
C ASN A 173 -17.58 22.10 -20.51
N PHE A 174 -18.40 21.08 -20.28
CA PHE A 174 -18.05 19.99 -19.36
C PHE A 174 -18.63 18.64 -19.77
N VAL A 175 -18.01 17.57 -19.27
CA VAL A 175 -18.48 16.18 -19.35
C VAL A 175 -18.59 15.62 -17.94
N THR A 176 -19.71 15.00 -17.62
CA THR A 176 -19.95 14.33 -16.33
C THR A 176 -19.92 12.82 -16.50
N GLU A 177 -19.06 12.15 -15.73
CA GLU A 177 -19.01 10.70 -15.56
C GLU A 177 -19.67 10.33 -14.22
N SER A 178 -20.44 9.25 -14.18
CA SER A 178 -21.18 8.82 -12.99
C SER A 178 -21.09 7.29 -12.84
N VAL A 179 -20.68 6.85 -11.66
CA VAL A 179 -20.50 5.44 -11.29
C VAL A 179 -21.47 5.09 -10.18
N TYR A 180 -22.41 4.19 -10.45
CA TYR A 180 -23.39 3.74 -9.47
C TYR A 180 -22.75 2.76 -8.48
N LEU A 181 -22.91 3.04 -7.19
CA LEU A 181 -22.35 2.26 -6.09
C LEU A 181 -23.35 1.23 -5.54
N GLU A 182 -24.62 1.32 -5.93
CA GLU A 182 -25.71 0.45 -5.49
C GLU A 182 -26.64 0.09 -6.66
N LYS A 183 -27.21 -1.14 -6.63
CA LYS A 183 -28.07 -1.70 -7.70
C LYS A 183 -29.33 -0.87 -7.98
N ASN A 184 -29.86 -0.18 -6.97
CA ASN A 184 -31.07 0.66 -7.06
C ASN A 184 -30.77 2.09 -7.59
N GLY A 185 -29.51 2.42 -7.84
CA GLY A 185 -29.07 3.73 -8.33
C GLY A 185 -29.18 4.87 -7.31
N THR A 186 -29.39 4.58 -6.01
CA THR A 186 -29.51 5.62 -4.97
C THR A 186 -28.17 6.17 -4.48
N SER A 187 -27.05 5.57 -4.89
CA SER A 187 -25.72 5.99 -4.50
C SER A 187 -24.82 6.06 -5.74
N VAL A 188 -24.13 7.20 -5.95
CA VAL A 188 -23.30 7.47 -7.14
C VAL A 188 -22.02 8.22 -6.77
N ALA A 189 -20.91 7.87 -7.42
CA ALA A 189 -19.68 8.68 -7.46
C ALA A 189 -19.63 9.43 -8.79
N GLN A 190 -19.32 10.73 -8.77
CA GLN A 190 -19.34 11.56 -9.97
C GLN A 190 -18.03 12.30 -10.19
N THR A 191 -17.64 12.43 -11.45
CA THR A 191 -16.46 13.15 -11.90
C THR A 191 -16.85 14.09 -13.04
N ILE A 192 -16.53 15.37 -12.92
CA ILE A 192 -16.82 16.40 -13.93
C ILE A 192 -15.49 16.89 -14.52
N SER A 193 -15.35 16.78 -15.85
CA SER A 193 -14.22 17.33 -16.60
C SER A 193 -14.65 18.58 -17.34
N TYR A 194 -14.03 19.71 -17.04
CA TYR A 194 -14.25 21.00 -17.67
C TYR A 194 -13.25 21.23 -18.80
N PHE A 195 -13.68 21.90 -19.87
CA PHE A 195 -12.90 22.14 -21.08
C PHE A 195 -12.83 23.63 -21.41
N ASP A 196 -11.69 24.07 -21.95
CA ASP A 196 -11.49 25.42 -22.46
C ASP A 196 -12.15 25.64 -23.83
N GLY A 197 -12.04 26.86 -24.38
CA GLY A 197 -12.61 27.23 -25.67
C GLY A 197 -12.00 26.50 -26.89
N LEU A 198 -10.92 25.73 -26.70
CA LEU A 198 -10.29 24.89 -27.71
C LEU A 198 -10.60 23.40 -27.51
N GLY A 199 -11.49 23.06 -26.57
CA GLY A 199 -11.85 21.68 -26.25
C GLY A 199 -10.79 20.91 -25.48
N ARG A 200 -9.81 21.60 -24.87
CA ARG A 200 -8.81 20.96 -24.00
C ARG A 200 -9.32 20.96 -22.54
N PRO A 201 -9.17 19.88 -21.77
CA PRO A 201 -9.46 19.84 -20.35
C PRO A 201 -8.72 20.94 -19.60
N SER A 202 -9.44 21.71 -18.80
CA SER A 202 -8.94 22.81 -17.97
C SER A 202 -9.03 22.49 -16.48
N GLN A 203 -9.94 21.59 -16.07
CA GLN A 203 -10.11 21.18 -14.68
C GLN A 203 -10.86 19.86 -14.58
N LYS A 204 -10.42 18.95 -13.70
CA LYS A 204 -11.17 17.75 -13.30
C LYS A 204 -11.68 17.93 -11.86
N VAL A 205 -12.95 17.61 -11.61
CA VAL A 205 -13.62 17.75 -10.31
C VAL A 205 -14.27 16.42 -9.93
N SER A 206 -13.72 15.74 -8.91
CA SER A 206 -14.37 14.58 -8.30
C SER A 206 -15.33 15.08 -7.22
N VAL A 207 -16.63 14.84 -7.44
CA VAL A 207 -17.71 15.51 -6.70
C VAL A 207 -17.97 14.83 -5.36
N GLY A 208 -17.82 15.58 -4.27
CA GLY A 208 -18.12 15.07 -2.93
C GLY A 208 -17.28 13.86 -2.49
N THR A 209 -16.11 13.64 -3.12
CA THR A 209 -15.23 12.49 -2.85
C THR A 209 -14.10 12.81 -1.88
N ALA A 210 -14.02 14.05 -1.38
CA ALA A 210 -13.02 14.42 -0.38
C ALA A 210 -13.12 13.50 0.85
N GLY A 211 -11.96 13.05 1.34
CA GLY A 211 -11.92 12.20 2.55
C GLY A 211 -12.21 12.96 3.84
N GLY A 212 -12.62 12.23 4.87
CA GLY A 212 -12.80 12.77 6.23
C GLY A 212 -14.17 13.41 6.50
N SER A 213 -14.22 14.36 7.44
CA SER A 213 -15.46 15.02 7.88
C SER A 213 -15.92 16.19 6.99
N SER A 214 -15.14 16.53 5.97
CA SER A 214 -15.40 17.66 5.06
C SER A 214 -16.01 17.17 3.76
N ALA A 215 -17.33 17.33 3.58
CA ALA A 215 -17.99 17.11 2.30
C ALA A 215 -17.51 18.19 1.29
N GLY A 216 -16.62 17.81 0.38
CA GLY A 216 -16.05 18.72 -0.62
C GLY A 216 -15.61 18.01 -1.89
N ASP A 217 -15.29 18.80 -2.92
CA ASP A 217 -14.82 18.28 -4.20
C ASP A 217 -13.29 18.16 -4.21
N VAL A 218 -12.75 17.13 -4.87
CA VAL A 218 -11.31 17.04 -5.19
C VAL A 218 -11.10 17.61 -6.59
N ILE A 219 -10.29 18.66 -6.71
CA ILE A 219 -10.12 19.45 -7.93
C ILE A 219 -8.68 19.35 -8.44
N ALA A 220 -8.51 19.03 -9.71
CA ALA A 220 -7.23 19.00 -10.41
C ALA A 220 -7.23 20.03 -11.57
N PRO A 221 -6.60 21.21 -11.39
CA PRO A 221 -6.50 22.23 -12.44
C PRO A 221 -5.42 21.88 -13.47
N ILE A 222 -5.65 22.26 -14.74
CA ILE A 222 -4.72 22.02 -15.86
C ILE A 222 -4.49 23.34 -16.60
N VAL A 223 -3.22 23.75 -16.74
CA VAL A 223 -2.87 25.07 -17.28
C VAL A 223 -2.05 24.97 -18.56
N TYR A 224 -2.66 25.52 -19.62
CA TYR A 224 -2.18 25.86 -20.96
C TYR A 224 -1.08 26.94 -21.09
N ASP A 225 0.09 26.68 -21.70
CA ASP A 225 0.82 27.76 -22.39
C ASP A 225 0.22 28.09 -23.78
N ALA A 226 0.74 29.11 -24.47
CA ALA A 226 0.24 29.53 -25.78
C ALA A 226 0.43 28.47 -26.88
N PHE A 227 1.43 27.60 -26.75
CA PHE A 227 1.64 26.45 -27.62
C PHE A 227 0.86 25.22 -27.14
N GLY A 228 0.03 25.40 -26.11
CA GLY A 228 -0.83 24.46 -25.43
C GLY A 228 -0.14 23.41 -24.58
N ARG A 229 1.16 23.53 -24.31
CA ARG A 229 1.91 22.61 -23.44
C ARG A 229 1.58 22.92 -21.97
N GLU A 230 1.88 21.99 -21.08
CA GLU A 230 1.66 22.15 -19.63
C GLU A 230 3.02 22.49 -18.97
N PRO A 231 3.38 23.79 -18.80
CA PRO A 231 4.64 24.18 -18.15
C PRO A 231 4.59 24.00 -16.64
N GLN A 232 3.40 23.93 -16.05
CA GLN A 232 3.18 23.65 -14.64
C GLN A 232 2.08 22.62 -14.49
N LYS A 233 2.37 21.57 -13.71
CA LYS A 233 1.39 20.52 -13.40
C LYS A 233 1.13 20.51 -11.90
N TYR A 234 -0.08 20.93 -11.54
CA TYR A 234 -0.54 21.15 -10.17
C TYR A 234 -0.98 19.87 -9.48
N LEU A 235 -0.79 19.81 -8.17
CA LEU A 235 -1.39 18.78 -7.34
C LEU A 235 -2.90 19.00 -7.19
N PRO A 236 -3.72 17.94 -7.06
CA PRO A 236 -5.13 18.06 -6.74
C PRO A 236 -5.34 18.69 -5.35
N TYR A 237 -6.41 19.44 -5.15
CA TYR A 237 -6.74 20.07 -3.87
C TYR A 237 -8.23 19.94 -3.53
N VAL A 238 -8.61 20.16 -2.27
CA VAL A 238 -10.02 20.09 -1.86
C VAL A 238 -10.63 21.47 -1.65
N ASP A 239 -11.86 21.63 -2.12
CA ASP A 239 -12.68 22.82 -1.90
C ASP A 239 -14.12 22.46 -1.55
N GLY A 240 -14.69 23.15 -0.55
CA GLY A 240 -16.04 22.94 -0.03
C GLY A 240 -17.13 23.82 -0.65
N ALA A 241 -16.81 24.57 -1.72
CA ALA A 241 -17.83 25.32 -2.47
C ALA A 241 -18.86 24.39 -3.15
N THR A 242 -19.85 24.98 -3.84
CA THR A 242 -20.98 24.24 -4.43
C THR A 242 -20.51 23.00 -5.21
N PRO A 243 -20.97 21.78 -4.83
CA PRO A 243 -20.48 20.54 -5.40
C PRO A 243 -20.55 20.52 -6.92
N GLY A 244 -19.46 20.09 -7.54
CA GLY A 244 -19.34 19.91 -8.98
C GLY A 244 -19.14 21.18 -9.80
N THR A 245 -19.12 22.38 -9.21
CA THR A 245 -18.95 23.64 -9.98
C THR A 245 -17.50 23.87 -10.44
N PHE A 246 -17.30 24.67 -11.50
CA PHE A 246 -15.96 25.06 -11.94
C PHE A 246 -15.32 26.03 -10.94
N ARG A 247 -14.05 25.82 -10.59
CA ARG A 247 -13.27 26.74 -9.75
C ARG A 247 -12.35 27.60 -10.61
N LEU A 248 -12.55 28.92 -10.52
CA LEU A 248 -11.66 29.93 -11.14
C LEU A 248 -10.30 30.02 -10.44
N ALA A 249 -10.18 29.46 -9.24
CA ALA A 249 -9.00 29.61 -8.41
C ALA A 249 -7.81 28.84 -9.01
N GLY A 250 -6.78 29.60 -9.43
CA GLY A 250 -5.55 29.08 -10.03
C GLY A 250 -4.51 28.61 -9.01
N ALA A 251 -3.23 28.81 -9.32
CA ALA A 251 -2.06 28.39 -8.53
C ALA A 251 -2.13 28.72 -7.02
N GLY A 252 -2.66 29.90 -6.68
CA GLY A 252 -2.72 30.38 -5.31
C GLY A 252 -3.59 29.52 -4.38
N ALA A 253 -4.74 29.03 -4.85
CA ALA A 253 -5.62 28.20 -4.03
C ALA A 253 -5.04 26.80 -3.79
N VAL A 254 -4.40 26.22 -4.82
CA VAL A 254 -3.67 24.95 -4.66
C VAL A 254 -2.58 25.11 -3.60
N GLN A 255 -1.77 26.16 -3.71
CA GLN A 255 -0.69 26.40 -2.75
C GLN A 255 -1.22 26.66 -1.33
N SER A 256 -2.28 27.46 -1.16
CA SER A 256 -2.90 27.73 0.14
C SER A 256 -3.47 26.47 0.78
N TYR A 257 -4.10 25.58 0.01
CA TYR A 257 -4.61 24.31 0.50
C TYR A 257 -3.48 23.44 1.08
N TYR A 258 -2.41 23.23 0.31
CA TYR A 258 -1.28 22.40 0.76
C TYR A 258 -0.54 23.03 1.94
N ASN A 259 -0.37 24.36 1.97
CA ASN A 259 0.23 25.05 3.12
C ASN A 259 -0.56 24.87 4.43
N GLY A 260 -1.86 24.54 4.34
CA GLY A 260 -2.71 24.25 5.49
C GLY A 260 -2.62 22.81 6.00
N LEU A 261 -1.94 21.90 5.28
CA LEU A 261 -1.80 20.49 5.65
C LEU A 261 -0.48 20.24 6.41
N PRO A 262 -0.49 19.40 7.47
CA PRO A 262 0.73 19.02 8.19
C PRO A 262 1.77 18.37 7.27
N GLY A 263 3.05 18.67 7.49
CA GLY A 263 4.17 18.08 6.76
C GLY A 263 4.40 18.61 5.33
N LYS A 264 3.51 19.44 4.79
CA LYS A 264 3.62 19.96 3.41
C LYS A 264 4.43 21.27 3.37
N THR A 265 5.57 21.25 2.68
CA THR A 265 6.43 22.42 2.45
C THR A 265 6.84 22.56 0.98
N GLY A 266 7.07 23.79 0.51
CA GLY A 266 7.50 24.07 -0.87
C GLY A 266 6.34 24.26 -1.86
N THR A 267 6.57 24.03 -3.15
CA THR A 267 5.58 24.28 -4.22
C THR A 267 4.63 23.11 -4.42
N ALA A 268 3.32 23.37 -4.56
CA ALA A 268 2.30 22.34 -4.81
C ALA A 268 2.14 21.97 -6.31
N PHE A 269 3.21 22.11 -7.09
CA PHE A 269 3.22 21.83 -8.53
C PHE A 269 4.63 21.45 -9.01
N SER A 270 4.67 20.71 -10.11
CA SER A 270 5.89 20.49 -10.91
C SER A 270 6.03 21.55 -11.99
N THR A 271 7.27 21.90 -12.34
CA THR A 271 7.57 22.88 -13.40
C THR A 271 8.38 22.21 -14.50
N MET A 272 8.05 22.47 -15.76
CA MET A 272 8.76 21.94 -16.93
C MET A 272 9.27 23.07 -17.82
N THR A 273 10.51 22.95 -18.30
CA THR A 273 11.03 23.77 -19.40
C THR A 273 11.19 22.93 -20.66
N TYR A 274 10.91 23.55 -21.80
CA TYR A 274 10.94 22.89 -23.10
C TYR A 274 12.00 23.54 -23.98
N GLU A 275 12.58 22.77 -24.88
CA GLU A 275 13.43 23.33 -25.92
C GLU A 275 12.61 24.23 -26.87
N ALA A 276 13.26 25.24 -27.44
CA ALA A 276 12.67 26.11 -28.44
C ALA A 276 12.66 25.44 -29.83
N SER A 277 12.01 24.27 -29.93
CA SER A 277 11.91 23.49 -31.18
C SER A 277 10.49 22.94 -31.38
N PRO A 278 10.09 22.63 -32.64
CA PRO A 278 8.81 21.96 -32.92
C PRO A 278 8.66 20.58 -32.27
N LEU A 279 9.77 19.95 -31.86
CA LEU A 279 9.76 18.63 -31.22
C LEU A 279 9.23 18.69 -29.77
N ASN A 280 9.15 19.89 -29.16
CA ASN A 280 8.59 20.12 -27.82
C ASN A 280 9.19 19.19 -26.73
N ARG A 281 10.49 18.91 -26.80
CA ARG A 281 11.17 18.04 -25.83
C ARG A 281 11.43 18.79 -24.52
N VAL A 282 11.32 18.08 -23.41
CA VAL A 282 11.59 18.60 -22.06
C VAL A 282 13.10 18.72 -21.85
N LEU A 283 13.54 19.83 -21.26
CA LEU A 283 14.93 20.11 -20.89
C LEU A 283 15.13 20.06 -19.37
N THR A 284 14.19 20.58 -18.60
CA THR A 284 14.21 20.47 -17.13
C THR A 284 12.83 20.17 -16.58
N GLN A 285 12.80 19.48 -15.45
CA GLN A 285 11.59 19.21 -14.70
C GLN A 285 11.88 19.29 -13.19
N THR A 286 11.15 20.12 -12.45
CA THR A 286 11.11 20.06 -10.97
C THR A 286 9.90 19.26 -10.53
N ALA A 287 10.00 18.55 -9.41
CA ALA A 287 8.84 17.92 -8.77
C ALA A 287 8.28 18.78 -7.64
N PRO A 288 7.03 18.53 -7.21
CA PRO A 288 6.41 19.29 -6.12
C PRO A 288 7.28 19.30 -4.86
N GLY A 289 7.34 20.44 -4.18
CA GLY A 289 8.14 20.64 -2.98
C GLY A 289 9.64 20.83 -3.23
N SER A 290 10.12 20.73 -4.47
CA SER A 290 11.54 20.88 -4.82
C SER A 290 11.78 21.98 -5.84
N ASN A 291 12.92 22.66 -5.65
CA ASN A 291 13.46 23.61 -6.61
C ASN A 291 14.63 23.02 -7.42
N THR A 292 15.06 21.79 -7.11
CA THR A 292 16.13 21.10 -7.82
C THR A 292 15.53 20.41 -9.05
N PRO A 293 15.98 20.73 -10.28
CA PRO A 293 15.44 20.13 -11.48
C PRO A 293 16.17 18.85 -11.85
N VAL A 294 15.41 17.85 -12.29
CA VAL A 294 15.89 16.82 -13.22
C VAL A 294 16.20 17.49 -14.56
N LYS A 295 17.36 17.21 -15.14
CA LYS A 295 17.82 17.79 -16.42
C LYS A 295 17.86 16.72 -17.50
N ILE A 296 17.47 17.07 -18.71
CA ILE A 296 17.46 16.18 -19.86
C ILE A 296 18.21 16.84 -21.02
N SER A 297 19.18 16.13 -21.58
CA SER A 297 19.93 16.57 -22.76
C SER A 297 19.84 15.54 -23.89
N TYR A 298 19.93 16.02 -25.13
CA TYR A 298 19.82 15.21 -26.34
C TYR A 298 21.01 15.49 -27.24
N ARG A 299 21.69 14.43 -27.69
CA ARG A 299 22.82 14.53 -28.64
C ARG A 299 22.94 13.26 -29.48
N THR A 300 23.98 13.20 -30.28
CA THR A 300 24.46 11.97 -30.93
C THR A 300 25.70 11.43 -30.21
N ASN A 301 26.03 10.16 -30.45
CA ASN A 301 27.23 9.55 -29.85
C ASN A 301 28.53 10.04 -30.50
N THR A 302 29.62 9.98 -29.74
CA THR A 302 30.99 10.15 -30.26
C THR A 302 31.58 8.81 -30.71
N ALA A 303 32.69 8.85 -31.46
CA ALA A 303 33.35 7.64 -31.93
C ALA A 303 33.95 6.85 -30.76
N GLY A 304 33.69 5.54 -30.71
CA GLY A 304 34.21 4.66 -29.65
C GLY A 304 33.47 4.72 -28.32
N GLU A 305 32.42 5.54 -28.20
CA GLU A 305 31.71 5.76 -26.93
C GLU A 305 30.97 4.53 -26.38
N VAL A 306 30.46 3.69 -27.29
CA VAL A 306 29.66 2.50 -26.99
C VAL A 306 30.21 1.30 -27.77
N LYS A 307 30.36 0.16 -27.07
CA LYS A 307 30.67 -1.13 -27.69
C LYS A 307 29.47 -1.60 -28.51
N ARG A 308 29.70 -2.06 -29.73
CA ARG A 308 28.69 -2.67 -30.62
C ARG A 308 28.80 -4.18 -30.53
N LEU A 309 27.66 -4.84 -30.33
CA LEU A 309 27.57 -6.30 -30.28
C LEU A 309 27.01 -6.80 -31.61
N ASP A 310 27.86 -7.37 -32.45
CA ASP A 310 27.46 -7.99 -33.71
C ASP A 310 27.14 -9.47 -33.42
N VAL A 311 25.85 -9.78 -33.28
CA VAL A 311 25.38 -11.11 -32.90
C VAL A 311 25.05 -11.95 -34.14
N GLY A 312 25.87 -12.97 -34.39
CA GLY A 312 25.59 -14.02 -35.39
C GLY A 312 24.78 -15.17 -34.79
N THR A 313 24.68 -16.29 -35.51
CA THR A 313 23.91 -17.47 -35.05
C THR A 313 24.45 -18.06 -33.75
N THR A 314 25.77 -18.21 -33.66
CA THR A 314 26.46 -18.80 -32.48
C THR A 314 27.54 -17.91 -31.91
N THR A 315 28.05 -16.97 -32.69
CA THR A 315 29.24 -16.17 -32.37
C THR A 315 28.86 -14.70 -32.25
N VAL A 316 29.39 -14.05 -31.22
CA VAL A 316 29.26 -12.61 -30.99
C VAL A 316 30.62 -11.97 -31.24
N THR A 317 30.64 -10.85 -31.97
CA THR A 317 31.84 -10.04 -32.19
C THR A 317 31.65 -8.67 -31.56
N VAL A 318 32.67 -8.20 -30.83
CA VAL A 318 32.64 -6.90 -30.15
C VAL A 318 33.37 -5.87 -31.01
N ALA A 319 32.64 -4.84 -31.43
CA ALA A 319 33.16 -3.68 -32.15
C ALA A 319 32.82 -2.39 -31.37
N THR A 320 32.96 -1.23 -32.02
CA THR A 320 32.53 0.07 -31.47
C THR A 320 31.70 0.83 -32.48
N TYR A 321 30.77 1.65 -32.02
CA TYR A 321 30.05 2.58 -32.90
C TYR A 321 30.92 3.77 -33.31
N ASP A 322 30.83 4.16 -34.59
CA ASP A 322 31.37 5.43 -35.08
C ASP A 322 30.54 6.62 -34.58
N ALA A 323 31.07 7.83 -34.68
CA ALA A 323 30.35 9.04 -34.33
C ALA A 323 29.05 9.19 -35.13
N ASN A 324 28.01 9.75 -34.50
CA ASN A 324 26.71 10.05 -35.11
C ASN A 324 25.88 8.85 -35.60
N GLN A 325 26.11 7.65 -35.05
CA GLN A 325 25.33 6.45 -35.37
C GLN A 325 24.14 6.21 -34.43
N LEU A 326 24.16 6.79 -33.23
CA LEU A 326 23.20 6.57 -32.15
C LEU A 326 22.57 7.89 -31.69
N TYR A 327 21.29 7.82 -31.34
CA TYR A 327 20.59 8.85 -30.59
C TYR A 327 20.90 8.71 -29.10
N VAL A 328 21.28 9.81 -28.46
CA VAL A 328 21.67 9.84 -27.05
C VAL A 328 20.72 10.72 -26.29
N THR A 329 20.14 10.19 -25.22
CA THR A 329 19.36 10.94 -24.24
C THR A 329 20.01 10.77 -22.88
N GLN A 330 20.40 11.88 -22.26
CA GLN A 330 20.99 11.89 -20.92
C GLN A 330 20.02 12.56 -19.95
N THR A 331 19.74 11.89 -18.84
CA THR A 331 18.95 12.39 -17.73
C THR A 331 19.84 12.52 -16.51
N THR A 332 19.87 13.70 -15.90
CA THR A 332 20.54 13.95 -14.62
C THR A 332 19.47 14.16 -13.56
N ASP A 333 19.49 13.35 -12.51
CA ASP A 333 18.52 13.40 -11.42
C ASP A 333 18.80 14.55 -10.42
N GLU A 334 17.96 14.66 -9.39
CA GLU A 334 18.08 15.70 -8.36
C GLU A 334 19.32 15.54 -7.47
N ASN A 335 19.93 14.35 -7.47
CA ASN A 335 21.19 14.04 -6.78
C ASN A 335 22.42 14.20 -7.68
N GLN A 336 22.23 14.66 -8.92
CA GLN A 336 23.27 14.85 -9.93
C GLN A 336 23.84 13.55 -10.53
N ASN A 337 23.18 12.41 -10.30
CA ASN A 337 23.51 11.14 -10.95
C ASN A 337 22.99 11.14 -12.39
N SER A 338 23.69 10.46 -13.29
CA SER A 338 23.42 10.52 -14.73
C SER A 338 22.98 9.17 -15.27
N THR A 339 21.87 9.13 -15.99
CA THR A 339 21.46 7.99 -16.83
C THR A 339 21.54 8.39 -18.29
N ILE A 340 22.24 7.62 -19.11
CA ILE A 340 22.38 7.84 -20.55
C ILE A 340 21.84 6.64 -21.31
N GLU A 341 20.88 6.89 -22.19
CA GLU A 341 20.37 5.89 -23.13
C GLU A 341 20.92 6.13 -24.53
N TYR A 342 21.46 5.07 -25.12
CA TYR A 342 21.92 5.05 -26.51
C TYR A 342 20.97 4.19 -27.35
N LYS A 343 20.39 4.79 -28.38
CA LYS A 343 19.45 4.13 -29.30
C LYS A 343 20.00 4.11 -30.71
N ASP A 344 19.85 2.99 -31.40
CA ASP A 344 20.18 2.89 -32.82
C ASP A 344 19.15 3.60 -33.71
N LYS A 345 19.35 3.52 -35.03
CA LYS A 345 18.49 4.17 -36.02
C LYS A 345 17.09 3.55 -36.11
N GLU A 346 16.90 2.35 -35.57
CA GLU A 346 15.59 1.68 -35.45
C GLU A 346 14.90 2.02 -34.12
N GLY A 347 15.55 2.82 -33.26
CA GLY A 347 15.03 3.21 -31.95
C GLY A 347 15.27 2.16 -30.86
N ARG A 348 15.98 1.06 -31.16
CA ARG A 348 16.31 0.00 -30.21
C ARG A 348 17.45 0.46 -29.33
N VAL A 349 17.45 -0.01 -28.10
CA VAL A 349 18.43 0.38 -27.09
C VAL A 349 19.63 -0.51 -27.22
N VAL A 350 20.82 0.06 -27.42
CA VAL A 350 22.06 -0.72 -27.57
C VAL A 350 22.98 -0.59 -26.35
N CYS A 351 22.82 0.48 -25.58
CA CYS A 351 23.52 0.68 -24.32
C CYS A 351 22.68 1.54 -23.37
N LYS A 352 22.72 1.18 -22.09
CA LYS A 352 22.26 2.02 -20.98
C LYS A 352 23.42 2.23 -20.02
N ASP A 353 23.75 3.48 -19.75
CA ASP A 353 24.86 3.86 -18.86
C ASP A 353 24.27 4.58 -17.65
N VAL A 354 24.44 4.02 -16.46
CA VAL A 354 24.01 4.67 -15.21
C VAL A 354 25.27 5.00 -14.42
N SER A 355 25.58 6.28 -14.31
CA SER A 355 26.73 6.81 -13.56
C SER A 355 28.08 6.14 -13.91
N GLY A 356 28.26 5.68 -15.16
CA GLY A 356 29.46 5.00 -15.65
C GLY A 356 29.31 3.48 -15.81
N HIS A 357 28.23 2.89 -15.29
CA HIS A 357 27.97 1.46 -15.31
C HIS A 357 27.12 1.08 -16.53
N LYS A 358 27.74 0.45 -17.54
CA LYS A 358 27.14 0.22 -18.86
C LYS A 358 26.52 -1.17 -19.00
N THR A 359 25.23 -1.24 -19.31
CA THR A 359 24.57 -2.47 -19.78
C THR A 359 24.46 -2.42 -21.29
N LEU A 360 24.95 -3.45 -21.97
CA LEU A 360 24.97 -3.56 -23.44
C LEU A 360 23.90 -4.53 -23.93
N TYR A 361 23.30 -4.22 -25.07
CA TYR A 361 22.21 -4.99 -25.67
C TYR A 361 22.58 -5.39 -27.09
N GLY A 362 22.61 -6.70 -27.36
CA GLY A 362 22.91 -7.29 -28.66
C GLY A 362 21.67 -7.86 -29.32
N TYR A 363 21.41 -7.47 -30.57
CA TYR A 363 20.27 -7.94 -31.35
C TYR A 363 20.75 -8.71 -32.58
N ASP A 364 19.93 -9.66 -33.05
CA ASP A 364 20.14 -10.26 -34.37
C ASP A 364 19.60 -9.38 -35.51
N ASP A 365 19.75 -9.86 -36.75
CA ASP A 365 19.30 -9.22 -37.97
C ASP A 365 17.77 -9.11 -38.09
N LEU A 366 17.02 -9.93 -37.33
CA LEU A 366 15.57 -9.84 -37.18
C LEU A 366 15.15 -8.86 -36.08
N GLY A 367 16.11 -8.25 -35.38
CA GLY A 367 15.89 -7.30 -34.30
C GLY A 367 15.36 -7.95 -33.02
N GLN A 368 15.64 -9.24 -32.82
CA GLN A 368 15.36 -9.96 -31.57
C GLN A 368 16.53 -9.77 -30.62
N LEU A 369 16.26 -9.57 -29.33
CA LEU A 369 17.30 -9.40 -28.31
C LEU A 369 17.96 -10.75 -28.05
N ARG A 370 19.27 -10.88 -28.26
CA ARG A 370 19.99 -12.15 -28.15
C ARG A 370 20.95 -12.21 -26.98
N LEU A 371 21.47 -11.06 -26.56
CA LEU A 371 22.47 -10.95 -25.50
C LEU A 371 22.24 -9.66 -24.70
N VAL A 372 22.27 -9.78 -23.38
CA VAL A 372 22.37 -8.62 -22.48
C VAL A 372 23.62 -8.80 -21.62
N VAL A 373 24.52 -7.82 -21.68
CA VAL A 373 25.80 -7.85 -20.96
C VAL A 373 25.74 -6.81 -19.82
N PRO A 374 25.66 -7.23 -18.55
CA PRO A 374 25.61 -6.33 -17.41
C PRO A 374 26.90 -5.52 -17.21
N PRO A 375 26.89 -4.49 -16.35
CA PRO A 375 28.02 -3.60 -16.14
C PRO A 375 29.36 -4.29 -15.87
N LEU A 376 29.41 -5.26 -14.96
CA LEU A 376 30.64 -5.96 -14.59
C LEU A 376 31.27 -6.69 -15.78
N ALA A 377 30.46 -7.40 -16.57
CA ALA A 377 30.92 -8.10 -17.76
C ALA A 377 31.29 -7.13 -18.89
N SER A 378 30.53 -6.02 -19.02
CA SER A 378 30.73 -5.03 -20.08
C SER A 378 32.10 -4.36 -20.00
N SER A 379 32.64 -4.18 -18.78
CA SER A 379 33.89 -3.47 -18.54
C SER A 379 35.09 -4.19 -19.16
N VAL A 380 35.09 -5.53 -19.12
CA VAL A 380 36.16 -6.41 -19.62
C VAL A 380 35.86 -7.05 -20.99
N LEU A 381 34.64 -6.86 -21.52
CA LEU A 381 34.21 -7.48 -22.77
C LEU A 381 35.06 -7.07 -23.98
N SER A 382 35.62 -8.03 -24.72
CA SER A 382 36.41 -7.78 -25.93
C SER A 382 36.47 -9.01 -26.85
N GLY A 383 36.92 -8.81 -28.09
CA GLY A 383 37.16 -9.91 -29.04
C GLY A 383 35.89 -10.57 -29.57
N SER A 384 35.92 -11.90 -29.67
CA SER A 384 34.80 -12.71 -30.16
C SER A 384 34.61 -13.94 -29.26
N PHE A 385 33.37 -14.28 -28.98
CA PHE A 385 32.97 -15.36 -28.07
C PHE A 385 31.68 -16.03 -28.54
N ASN A 386 31.34 -17.17 -27.94
CA ASN A 386 30.11 -17.88 -28.26
C ASN A 386 28.93 -17.34 -27.46
N LEU A 387 27.74 -17.22 -28.07
CA LEU A 387 26.55 -16.64 -27.43
C LEU A 387 26.15 -17.37 -26.13
N PHE A 388 26.35 -18.70 -26.10
CA PHE A 388 26.14 -19.54 -24.91
C PHE A 388 27.49 -20.08 -24.40
N ASP A 389 28.49 -19.21 -24.28
CA ASP A 389 29.78 -19.58 -23.69
C ASP A 389 29.59 -20.10 -22.27
N ALA A 390 30.20 -21.25 -21.96
CA ALA A 390 30.15 -21.84 -20.62
C ALA A 390 31.01 -21.05 -19.61
N GLY A 391 31.99 -20.27 -20.08
CA GLY A 391 32.86 -19.44 -19.21
C GLY A 391 32.28 -18.08 -18.82
N ASP A 392 31.20 -17.65 -19.48
CA ASP A 392 30.47 -16.42 -19.14
C ASP A 392 29.40 -16.73 -18.09
N GLU A 393 29.53 -16.31 -16.83
CA GLU A 393 28.48 -16.51 -15.82
C GLU A 393 27.68 -15.23 -15.52
N LEU A 394 27.92 -14.15 -16.27
CA LEU A 394 27.38 -12.82 -15.98
C LEU A 394 26.37 -12.33 -17.00
N SER A 395 26.38 -12.82 -18.25
CA SER A 395 25.46 -12.32 -19.28
C SER A 395 24.15 -13.12 -19.39
N PHE A 396 23.11 -12.45 -19.85
CA PHE A 396 21.87 -13.09 -20.31
C PHE A 396 22.00 -13.45 -21.79
N ALA A 397 21.56 -14.65 -22.16
CA ALA A 397 21.60 -15.09 -23.56
C ALA A 397 20.32 -15.81 -23.97
N TYR A 398 19.85 -15.52 -25.18
CA TYR A 398 18.56 -15.98 -25.69
C TYR A 398 18.68 -16.58 -27.10
N GLU A 399 17.84 -17.57 -27.38
CA GLU A 399 17.67 -18.13 -28.71
C GLU A 399 16.20 -18.32 -29.03
N TYR A 400 15.86 -18.04 -30.28
CA TYR A 400 14.49 -18.06 -30.78
C TYR A 400 14.39 -19.02 -31.95
N ASP A 401 13.23 -19.64 -32.10
CA ASP A 401 12.90 -20.36 -33.33
C ASP A 401 12.52 -19.39 -34.48
N ALA A 402 12.27 -19.97 -35.66
CA ALA A 402 11.87 -19.21 -36.85
C ALA A 402 10.53 -18.45 -36.70
N ARG A 403 9.75 -18.70 -35.65
CA ARG A 403 8.49 -18.00 -35.33
C ARG A 403 8.69 -16.89 -34.28
N GLY A 404 9.92 -16.67 -33.82
CA GLY A 404 10.26 -15.67 -32.81
C GLY A 404 9.92 -16.09 -31.39
N ARG A 405 9.88 -17.41 -31.12
CA ARG A 405 9.58 -17.96 -29.79
C ARG A 405 10.86 -18.47 -29.13
N MET A 406 11.09 -18.15 -27.85
CA MET A 406 12.32 -18.49 -27.14
C MET A 406 12.51 -20.01 -26.92
N THR A 407 13.54 -20.61 -27.50
CA THR A 407 13.82 -22.04 -27.35
C THR A 407 14.91 -22.34 -26.31
N ARG A 408 15.78 -21.36 -26.03
CA ARG A 408 16.82 -21.45 -25.00
C ARG A 408 16.99 -20.11 -24.31
N LYS A 409 17.22 -20.16 -23.00
CA LYS A 409 17.66 -19.01 -22.22
C LYS A 409 18.76 -19.36 -21.24
N LYS A 410 19.53 -18.35 -20.89
CA LYS A 410 20.54 -18.39 -19.83
C LYS A 410 20.43 -17.10 -19.04
N VAL A 411 20.38 -17.22 -17.71
CA VAL A 411 20.38 -16.10 -16.79
C VAL A 411 21.66 -16.13 -15.93
N PRO A 412 22.21 -14.98 -15.52
CA PRO A 412 23.46 -14.93 -14.76
C PRO A 412 23.40 -15.77 -13.48
N GLY A 413 24.42 -16.58 -13.23
CA GLY A 413 24.47 -17.48 -12.08
C GLY A 413 23.61 -18.75 -12.19
N ALA A 414 22.92 -18.99 -13.32
CA ALA A 414 22.26 -20.26 -13.64
C ALA A 414 22.72 -20.81 -14.99
N GLY A 415 22.57 -22.12 -15.18
CA GLY A 415 22.77 -22.79 -16.45
C GLY A 415 21.65 -22.50 -17.46
N ILE A 416 21.65 -23.27 -18.55
CA ILE A 416 20.72 -23.07 -19.67
C ILE A 416 19.39 -23.77 -19.38
N SER A 417 18.29 -23.06 -19.60
CA SER A 417 16.94 -23.63 -19.69
C SER A 417 16.51 -23.75 -21.15
N THR A 418 15.79 -24.81 -21.48
CA THR A 418 15.29 -25.07 -22.84
C THR A 418 13.77 -25.20 -22.86
N MET A 419 13.13 -24.74 -23.94
CA MET A 419 11.68 -24.72 -24.08
C MET A 419 11.21 -25.37 -25.38
N SER A 420 10.11 -26.13 -25.32
CA SER A 420 9.41 -26.68 -26.49
C SER A 420 7.95 -26.27 -26.53
N TYR A 421 7.37 -26.32 -27.73
CA TYR A 421 6.11 -25.66 -28.01
C TYR A 421 5.16 -26.54 -28.82
N THR A 422 3.85 -26.43 -28.55
CA THR A 422 2.83 -27.12 -29.35
C THR A 422 2.68 -26.49 -30.73
N SER A 423 1.94 -27.18 -31.62
CA SER A 423 1.59 -26.66 -32.95
C SER A 423 0.76 -25.37 -32.89
N HIS A 424 0.01 -25.15 -31.81
CA HIS A 424 -0.79 -23.94 -31.58
C HIS A 424 -0.02 -22.82 -30.87
N ASP A 425 1.31 -22.89 -30.87
CA ASP A 425 2.20 -21.95 -30.19
C ASP A 425 2.15 -22.00 -28.67
N LEU A 426 1.71 -23.06 -27.98
CA LEU A 426 1.73 -23.09 -26.51
C LEU A 426 3.01 -23.64 -25.91
N LEU A 427 3.32 -23.27 -24.66
CA LEU A 427 4.49 -23.79 -23.95
C LEU A 427 4.20 -25.23 -23.58
N GLU A 428 4.91 -26.18 -24.18
CA GLU A 428 4.68 -27.59 -23.86
C GLU A 428 5.64 -28.08 -22.79
N ARG A 429 6.93 -27.72 -22.88
CA ARG A 429 7.96 -28.17 -21.95
C ARG A 429 8.93 -27.05 -21.60
N ILE A 430 9.34 -27.02 -20.34
CA ILE A 430 10.55 -26.31 -19.89
C ILE A 430 11.45 -27.35 -19.21
N THR A 431 12.72 -27.40 -19.60
CA THR A 431 13.76 -28.18 -18.93
C THR A 431 14.81 -27.23 -18.38
N ASP A 432 15.09 -27.30 -17.09
CA ASP A 432 16.12 -26.50 -16.43
C ASP A 432 17.52 -27.12 -16.55
N ALA A 433 18.55 -26.42 -16.06
CA ALA A 433 19.94 -26.87 -16.11
C ALA A 433 20.24 -28.07 -15.19
N ASN A 434 19.36 -28.38 -14.23
CA ASN A 434 19.43 -29.60 -13.41
C ASN A 434 18.77 -30.80 -14.13
N GLY A 435 18.14 -30.59 -15.29
CA GLY A 435 17.44 -31.62 -16.06
C GLY A 435 15.99 -31.85 -15.62
N VAL A 436 15.45 -31.04 -14.71
CA VAL A 436 14.04 -31.12 -14.30
C VAL A 436 13.19 -30.59 -15.43
N THR A 437 12.25 -31.41 -15.91
CA THR A 437 11.37 -31.04 -17.02
C THR A 437 9.91 -30.95 -16.56
N VAL A 438 9.33 -29.75 -16.66
CA VAL A 438 7.90 -29.50 -16.44
C VAL A 438 7.19 -29.52 -17.79
N VAL A 439 6.12 -30.30 -17.87
CA VAL A 439 5.27 -30.47 -19.06
C VAL A 439 3.89 -29.87 -18.78
N THR A 440 3.44 -28.99 -19.66
CA THR A 440 2.10 -28.37 -19.60
C THR A 440 1.21 -28.95 -20.69
N THR A 441 0.00 -29.34 -20.30
CA THR A 441 -1.02 -29.90 -21.21
C THR A 441 -2.23 -28.98 -21.29
N TYR A 442 -2.89 -29.00 -22.44
CA TYR A 442 -3.96 -28.07 -22.78
C TYR A 442 -5.18 -28.80 -23.33
N ASP A 443 -6.37 -28.23 -23.13
CA ASP A 443 -7.59 -28.70 -23.79
C ASP A 443 -7.71 -28.19 -25.25
N SER A 444 -8.78 -28.59 -25.94
CA SER A 444 -9.07 -28.13 -27.31
C SER A 444 -9.42 -26.64 -27.40
N LEU A 445 -9.75 -26.02 -26.27
CA LEU A 445 -9.96 -24.57 -26.14
C LEU A 445 -8.69 -23.87 -25.66
N ASP A 446 -7.56 -24.58 -25.73
CA ASP A 446 -6.28 -23.94 -25.69
C ASP A 446 -5.97 -23.38 -24.27
N ARG A 447 -6.67 -23.93 -23.24
CA ARG A 447 -6.57 -23.64 -21.80
C ARG A 447 -5.74 -24.70 -21.08
N VAL A 448 -5.01 -24.33 -20.02
CA VAL A 448 -4.17 -25.26 -19.24
C VAL A 448 -5.06 -26.24 -18.47
N ILE A 449 -4.84 -27.54 -18.65
CA ILE A 449 -5.56 -28.58 -17.90
C ILE A 449 -4.68 -29.28 -16.87
N SER A 450 -3.37 -29.38 -17.11
CA SER A 450 -2.45 -30.00 -16.15
C SER A 450 -0.99 -29.61 -16.39
N THR A 451 -0.23 -29.54 -15.30
CA THR A 451 1.23 -29.53 -15.32
C THR A 451 1.78 -30.80 -14.66
N SER A 452 2.89 -31.34 -15.15
CA SER A 452 3.49 -32.58 -14.64
C SER A 452 5.00 -32.63 -14.85
N LEU A 453 5.71 -33.45 -14.09
CA LEU A 453 7.11 -33.78 -14.34
C LEU A 453 7.22 -34.95 -15.33
N THR A 454 8.32 -35.02 -16.07
CA THR A 454 8.63 -36.18 -16.93
C THR A 454 8.80 -37.50 -16.16
N SER A 455 8.98 -37.43 -14.84
CA SER A 455 8.92 -38.59 -13.94
C SER A 455 7.52 -39.20 -13.80
N GLY A 456 6.48 -38.52 -14.30
CA GLY A 456 5.07 -38.93 -14.20
C GLY A 456 4.31 -38.31 -13.01
N GLN A 457 4.98 -37.53 -12.16
CA GLN A 457 4.31 -36.80 -11.08
C GLN A 457 3.45 -35.66 -11.66
N VAL A 458 2.13 -35.74 -11.48
CA VAL A 458 1.23 -34.62 -11.78
C VAL A 458 1.39 -33.56 -10.70
N LEU A 459 1.59 -32.31 -11.11
CA LEU A 459 1.83 -31.17 -10.22
C LEU A 459 0.53 -30.41 -9.99
N THR A 460 -0.16 -30.03 -11.06
CA THR A 460 -1.46 -29.36 -11.00
C THR A 460 -2.43 -29.94 -12.02
N GLN A 461 -3.72 -29.86 -11.70
CA GLN A 461 -4.83 -30.07 -12.64
C GLN A 461 -5.87 -28.97 -12.45
N THR A 462 -6.41 -28.47 -13.55
CA THR A 462 -7.39 -27.38 -13.57
C THR A 462 -8.66 -27.86 -14.27
N PHE A 463 -9.80 -27.72 -13.60
CA PHE A 463 -11.09 -28.16 -14.11
C PHE A 463 -11.94 -26.96 -14.54
N TYR A 464 -12.42 -27.00 -15.78
CA TYR A 464 -13.37 -26.04 -16.30
C TYR A 464 -14.75 -26.67 -16.45
N ASP A 465 -15.79 -25.86 -16.46
CA ASP A 465 -17.15 -26.32 -16.70
C ASP A 465 -17.28 -27.12 -18.03
N GLY A 466 -18.14 -28.15 -18.03
CA GLY A 466 -18.45 -28.93 -19.23
C GLY A 466 -17.44 -30.03 -19.63
N SER A 467 -16.25 -30.08 -19.02
CA SER A 467 -15.45 -31.31 -18.99
C SER A 467 -16.14 -32.36 -18.10
N ASN A 468 -15.82 -33.66 -18.16
CA ASN A 468 -16.43 -34.75 -17.35
C ASN A 468 -16.14 -34.63 -15.83
N TYR A 469 -16.31 -33.43 -15.26
CA TYR A 469 -16.22 -33.12 -13.86
C TYR A 469 -17.59 -33.36 -13.22
N SER A 470 -17.72 -34.53 -12.58
CA SER A 470 -18.88 -34.84 -11.75
C SER A 470 -18.62 -34.35 -10.32
N PRO A 471 -19.52 -33.58 -9.70
CA PRO A 471 -19.47 -33.18 -8.28
C PRO A 471 -19.48 -34.35 -7.27
N SER A 472 -19.38 -35.60 -7.72
CA SER A 472 -19.34 -36.78 -6.86
C SER A 472 -17.97 -37.01 -6.21
N SER A 473 -16.90 -36.42 -6.74
CA SER A 473 -15.57 -36.36 -6.11
C SER A 473 -14.84 -35.09 -6.57
N PRO A 474 -15.27 -33.95 -6.03
CA PRO A 474 -14.45 -33.11 -5.14
C PRO A 474 -15.27 -32.54 -3.96
N VAL A 475 -14.64 -31.76 -3.08
CA VAL A 475 -15.25 -31.19 -1.88
C VAL A 475 -16.56 -30.44 -2.22
N LYS A 476 -17.67 -30.88 -1.62
CA LYS A 476 -19.01 -30.35 -1.89
C LYS A 476 -19.17 -28.91 -1.42
N TYR A 477 -20.00 -28.17 -2.14
CA TYR A 477 -20.50 -26.87 -1.69
C TYR A 477 -21.10 -27.03 -0.30
N THR A 478 -20.56 -26.29 0.65
CA THR A 478 -21.18 -26.10 1.95
C THR A 478 -21.74 -24.68 1.94
N ASP A 479 -23.06 -24.59 2.06
CA ASP A 479 -23.73 -23.29 2.08
C ASP A 479 -23.45 -22.57 3.40
N VAL A 480 -23.09 -21.29 3.31
CA VAL A 480 -22.96 -20.41 4.47
C VAL A 480 -24.09 -19.39 4.37
N SER A 481 -25.29 -19.85 4.76
CA SER A 481 -26.59 -19.18 4.54
C SER A 481 -26.69 -17.73 5.02
N ASP A 482 -25.77 -17.27 5.88
CA ASP A 482 -25.78 -15.92 6.44
C ASP A 482 -24.99 -14.89 5.61
N LEU A 483 -24.14 -15.32 4.67
CA LEU A 483 -23.23 -14.44 3.93
C LEU A 483 -23.52 -14.34 2.43
N VAL A 484 -24.18 -15.35 1.84
CA VAL A 484 -24.47 -15.39 0.40
C VAL A 484 -26.00 -15.45 0.23
N ALA A 485 -26.59 -14.32 -0.18
CA ALA A 485 -28.04 -14.17 -0.32
C ALA A 485 -28.59 -14.59 -1.70
N ASP A 486 -27.74 -14.61 -2.73
CA ASP A 486 -28.13 -14.92 -4.11
C ASP A 486 -27.73 -16.36 -4.51
N PRO A 487 -28.54 -17.06 -5.33
CA PRO A 487 -28.23 -18.42 -5.75
C PRO A 487 -26.95 -18.46 -6.60
N TYR A 488 -25.97 -19.26 -6.18
CA TYR A 488 -24.73 -19.55 -6.92
C TYR A 488 -25.01 -19.92 -8.39
N LEU A 489 -24.13 -19.50 -9.30
CA LEU A 489 -24.21 -19.88 -10.72
C LEU A 489 -24.05 -21.40 -10.89
N PRO A 490 -25.11 -22.18 -11.20
CA PRO A 490 -25.03 -23.65 -11.21
C PRO A 490 -24.05 -24.21 -12.24
N LYS A 491 -23.68 -23.40 -13.24
CA LYS A 491 -22.82 -23.75 -14.39
C LYS A 491 -22.05 -22.50 -14.87
N PRO A 492 -20.94 -22.11 -14.20
CA PRO A 492 -20.16 -20.93 -14.58
C PRO A 492 -19.35 -21.21 -15.85
N LYS A 493 -19.90 -20.82 -17.01
CA LYS A 493 -19.35 -21.18 -18.32
C LYS A 493 -17.97 -20.58 -18.61
N GLY A 494 -17.02 -21.42 -19.00
CA GLY A 494 -15.63 -21.09 -19.29
C GLY A 494 -14.74 -20.90 -18.06
N MET A 495 -15.30 -20.93 -16.84
CA MET A 495 -14.57 -20.60 -15.61
C MET A 495 -13.94 -21.83 -14.97
N VAL A 496 -12.91 -21.60 -14.15
CA VAL A 496 -12.28 -22.65 -13.34
C VAL A 496 -13.25 -23.03 -12.22
N THR A 497 -13.63 -24.29 -12.15
CA THR A 497 -14.58 -24.82 -11.16
C THR A 497 -13.89 -25.60 -10.04
N GLY A 498 -12.62 -25.99 -10.26
CA GLY A 498 -11.81 -26.61 -9.25
C GLY A 498 -10.38 -26.84 -9.70
N THR A 499 -9.53 -27.18 -8.73
CA THR A 499 -8.13 -27.53 -8.98
C THR A 499 -7.72 -28.72 -8.13
N ILE A 500 -6.72 -29.46 -8.61
CA ILE A 500 -5.96 -30.43 -7.82
C ILE A 500 -4.50 -29.97 -7.84
N VAL A 501 -3.89 -29.85 -6.68
CA VAL A 501 -2.50 -29.41 -6.53
C VAL A 501 -1.76 -30.43 -5.68
N ALA A 502 -0.69 -31.01 -6.22
CA ALA A 502 0.05 -32.05 -5.52
C ALA A 502 0.72 -31.51 -4.26
N GLN A 503 0.74 -32.31 -3.21
CA GLN A 503 1.55 -32.05 -2.04
C GLN A 503 2.97 -32.57 -2.29
N LEU A 504 3.93 -31.66 -2.39
CA LEU A 504 5.32 -32.03 -2.60
C LEU A 504 5.90 -32.67 -1.35
N ASN A 505 6.63 -33.77 -1.52
CA ASN A 505 7.33 -34.52 -0.46
C ASN A 505 6.44 -35.43 0.40
N GLY A 506 5.29 -35.86 -0.16
CA GLY A 506 4.39 -36.88 0.42
C GLY A 506 3.11 -36.26 0.99
N GLY A 507 2.02 -37.04 1.01
CA GLY A 507 0.67 -36.59 1.36
C GLY A 507 -0.32 -36.80 0.20
N ALA A 508 -1.61 -36.58 0.46
CA ALA A 508 -2.62 -36.59 -0.58
C ALA A 508 -2.62 -35.25 -1.34
N ASP A 509 -3.05 -35.27 -2.61
CA ASP A 509 -3.19 -34.04 -3.40
C ASP A 509 -4.29 -33.14 -2.82
N LEU A 510 -4.05 -31.84 -2.84
CA LEU A 510 -4.95 -30.82 -2.33
C LEU A 510 -5.99 -30.48 -3.39
N GLN A 511 -7.27 -30.65 -3.07
CA GLN A 511 -8.38 -30.39 -3.99
C GLN A 511 -9.09 -29.11 -3.62
N SER A 512 -9.54 -28.32 -4.59
CA SER A 512 -10.39 -27.15 -4.33
C SER A 512 -11.54 -27.03 -5.30
N ALA A 513 -12.61 -26.37 -4.85
CA ALA A 513 -13.77 -25.97 -5.64
C ALA A 513 -14.00 -24.47 -5.50
N ILE A 514 -14.31 -23.81 -6.62
CA ILE A 514 -14.54 -22.36 -6.69
C ILE A 514 -15.99 -22.10 -7.08
N TYR A 515 -16.64 -21.22 -6.32
CA TYR A 515 -18.04 -20.84 -6.50
C TYR A 515 -18.15 -19.35 -6.83
N TYR A 516 -19.07 -19.05 -7.75
CA TYR A 516 -19.26 -17.72 -8.31
C TYR A 516 -20.67 -17.20 -8.05
N ASP A 517 -20.78 -15.89 -7.84
CA ASP A 517 -22.07 -15.20 -7.83
C ASP A 517 -22.64 -15.01 -9.26
N ASP A 518 -23.84 -14.45 -9.35
CA ASP A 518 -24.54 -14.18 -10.62
C ASP A 518 -23.80 -13.21 -11.56
N LEU A 519 -22.85 -12.44 -11.03
CA LEU A 519 -21.96 -11.55 -11.78
C LEU A 519 -20.64 -12.22 -12.19
N GLY A 520 -20.45 -13.50 -11.85
CA GLY A 520 -19.25 -14.27 -12.22
C GLY A 520 -18.04 -13.96 -11.35
N ARG A 521 -18.22 -13.35 -10.16
CA ARG A 521 -17.15 -13.06 -9.20
C ARG A 521 -16.97 -14.25 -8.28
N ALA A 522 -15.73 -14.62 -7.96
CA ALA A 522 -15.46 -15.71 -7.04
C ALA A 522 -15.86 -15.29 -5.60
N VAL A 523 -16.86 -15.94 -5.03
CA VAL A 523 -17.41 -15.61 -3.70
C VAL A 523 -17.16 -16.69 -2.66
N GLN A 524 -16.79 -17.90 -3.07
CA GLN A 524 -16.39 -18.95 -2.15
C GLN A 524 -15.36 -19.89 -2.76
N THR A 525 -14.37 -20.26 -1.96
CA THR A 525 -13.42 -21.34 -2.25
C THR A 525 -13.51 -22.38 -1.14
N VAL A 526 -13.66 -23.63 -1.52
CA VAL A 526 -13.63 -24.78 -0.59
C VAL A 526 -12.44 -25.64 -0.96
N SER A 527 -11.49 -25.79 -0.04
CA SER A 527 -10.22 -26.47 -0.30
C SER A 527 -9.96 -27.56 0.73
N GLN A 528 -9.38 -28.67 0.31
CA GLN A 528 -8.78 -29.67 1.20
C GLN A 528 -7.40 -29.18 1.65
N ASN A 529 -7.14 -29.25 2.94
CA ASN A 529 -5.83 -28.96 3.52
C ASN A 529 -4.98 -30.23 3.68
N HIS A 530 -3.69 -30.07 3.98
CA HIS A 530 -2.72 -31.18 4.10
C HIS A 530 -2.92 -32.08 5.32
N LYS A 531 -4.02 -31.90 6.06
CA LYS A 531 -4.48 -32.72 7.18
C LYS A 531 -5.75 -33.50 6.82
N ASP A 532 -6.10 -33.55 5.54
CA ASP A 532 -7.29 -34.20 5.01
C ASP A 532 -8.60 -33.65 5.61
N ARG A 533 -8.65 -32.33 5.78
CA ARG A 533 -9.81 -31.57 6.25
C ARG A 533 -10.08 -30.39 5.32
N LEU A 534 -11.11 -29.61 5.62
CA LEU A 534 -11.57 -28.53 4.75
C LEU A 534 -11.25 -27.15 5.30
N ASP A 535 -10.85 -26.29 4.39
CA ASP A 535 -10.76 -24.85 4.54
C ASP A 535 -11.81 -24.21 3.63
N ILE A 536 -12.71 -23.40 4.19
CA ILE A 536 -13.80 -22.74 3.48
C ILE A 536 -13.59 -21.24 3.64
N SER A 537 -13.36 -20.55 2.53
CA SER A 537 -13.27 -19.09 2.47
C SER A 537 -14.45 -18.55 1.68
N THR A 538 -15.24 -17.66 2.27
CA THR A 538 -16.46 -17.09 1.69
C THR A 538 -16.43 -15.56 1.86
N SER A 539 -16.85 -14.82 0.83
CA SER A 539 -16.89 -13.35 0.84
C SER A 539 -18.24 -12.82 0.34
N LYS A 540 -18.83 -11.90 1.10
CA LYS A 540 -19.96 -11.06 0.66
C LYS A 540 -19.39 -9.79 0.02
N LEU A 541 -19.71 -9.58 -1.26
CA LEU A 541 -19.27 -8.42 -2.03
C LEU A 541 -20.39 -7.39 -2.15
N ASP A 542 -20.05 -6.11 -2.23
CA ASP A 542 -21.00 -5.07 -2.61
C ASP A 542 -21.26 -5.05 -4.13
N PHE A 543 -22.07 -4.10 -4.61
CA PHE A 543 -22.41 -3.98 -6.03
C PHE A 543 -21.19 -3.73 -6.93
N VAL A 544 -20.14 -3.06 -6.43
CA VAL A 544 -18.92 -2.74 -7.19
C VAL A 544 -17.81 -3.77 -7.01
N GLY A 545 -18.01 -4.78 -6.15
CA GLY A 545 -17.09 -5.91 -5.94
C GLY A 545 -16.16 -5.79 -4.74
N ARG A 546 -16.37 -4.81 -3.85
CA ARG A 546 -15.58 -4.68 -2.61
C ARG A 546 -16.07 -5.67 -1.57
N VAL A 547 -15.15 -6.26 -0.80
CA VAL A 547 -15.49 -7.19 0.30
C VAL A 547 -16.14 -6.43 1.46
N LEU A 548 -17.39 -6.76 1.79
CA LEU A 548 -18.12 -6.24 2.95
C LEU A 548 -17.96 -7.14 4.17
N GLU A 549 -18.10 -8.45 3.95
CA GLU A 549 -17.94 -9.48 4.99
C GLU A 549 -17.16 -10.65 4.40
N SER A 550 -16.36 -11.32 5.22
CA SER A 550 -15.70 -12.57 4.84
C SER A 550 -15.68 -13.56 5.99
N ARG A 551 -15.77 -14.85 5.68
CA ARG A 551 -15.64 -15.95 6.64
C ARG A 551 -14.58 -16.92 6.18
N LEU A 552 -13.69 -17.28 7.08
CA LEU A 552 -12.78 -18.40 6.93
C LEU A 552 -13.15 -19.45 7.99
N THR A 553 -13.49 -20.66 7.56
CA THR A 553 -13.68 -21.82 8.43
C THR A 553 -12.60 -22.84 8.13
N THR A 554 -11.85 -23.26 9.16
CA THR A 554 -10.71 -24.15 9.03
C THR A 554 -10.81 -25.27 10.04
N THR A 555 -10.62 -26.50 9.58
CA THR A 555 -10.57 -27.69 10.45
C THR A 555 -9.20 -28.35 10.33
N ASN A 556 -8.51 -28.57 11.44
CA ASN A 556 -7.22 -29.29 11.46
C ASN A 556 -7.39 -30.74 11.95
N SER A 557 -7.93 -30.91 13.18
CA SER A 557 -8.21 -32.24 13.77
C SER A 557 -9.69 -32.39 14.11
N SER A 558 -10.07 -32.15 15.37
CA SER A 558 -11.45 -32.05 15.88
C SER A 558 -11.88 -30.60 16.18
N THR A 559 -10.93 -29.68 16.13
CA THR A 559 -11.17 -28.25 16.33
C THR A 559 -11.46 -27.59 14.99
N THR A 560 -12.61 -26.93 14.91
CA THR A 560 -13.01 -26.06 13.80
C THR A 560 -12.92 -24.63 14.28
N ILE A 561 -12.10 -23.83 13.62
CA ILE A 561 -11.98 -22.39 13.88
C ILE A 561 -12.75 -21.65 12.80
N THR A 562 -13.55 -20.67 13.19
CA THR A 562 -14.22 -19.74 12.27
C THR A 562 -13.77 -18.32 12.57
N VAL A 563 -13.26 -17.65 11.54
CA VAL A 563 -12.83 -16.26 11.54
C VAL A 563 -13.78 -15.47 10.65
N ASP A 564 -14.60 -14.62 11.25
CA ASP A 564 -15.44 -13.66 10.54
C ASP A 564 -14.71 -12.31 10.47
N SER A 565 -14.83 -11.61 9.35
CA SER A 565 -14.32 -10.24 9.20
C SER A 565 -15.35 -9.36 8.49
N ARG A 566 -15.36 -8.08 8.84
CA ARG A 566 -16.24 -7.05 8.29
C ARG A 566 -15.43 -5.82 7.92
N THR A 567 -15.68 -5.28 6.73
CA THR A 567 -15.01 -4.09 6.23
C THR A 567 -16.04 -3.04 5.86
N ALA A 568 -15.89 -1.84 6.43
CA ALA A 568 -16.67 -0.68 6.04
C ALA A 568 -15.80 0.26 5.18
N TYR A 569 -16.44 0.95 4.25
CA TYR A 569 -15.80 1.91 3.35
C TYR A 569 -16.39 3.32 3.57
N GLU A 570 -15.58 4.36 3.38
CA GLU A 570 -16.09 5.73 3.29
C GLU A 570 -16.66 6.05 1.90
N GLN A 571 -17.22 7.24 1.72
CA GLN A 571 -17.87 7.67 0.48
C GLN A 571 -16.94 7.61 -0.74
N GLY A 572 -15.64 7.90 -0.56
CA GLY A 572 -14.61 7.77 -1.59
C GLY A 572 -14.12 6.33 -1.81
N GLY A 573 -14.76 5.32 -1.20
CA GLY A 573 -14.46 3.90 -1.39
C GLY A 573 -13.20 3.38 -0.72
N ARG A 574 -12.55 4.18 0.12
CA ARG A 574 -11.41 3.79 0.96
C ARG A 574 -11.88 3.04 2.22
N VAL A 575 -11.05 2.15 2.76
CA VAL A 575 -11.37 1.36 3.96
C VAL A 575 -11.49 2.31 5.16
N LYS A 576 -12.64 2.28 5.84
CA LYS A 576 -12.93 3.06 7.04
C LYS A 576 -12.69 2.25 8.31
N SER A 577 -13.12 0.99 8.34
CA SER A 577 -12.91 0.10 9.48
C SER A 577 -12.85 -1.36 9.06
N VAL A 578 -12.09 -2.14 9.83
CA VAL A 578 -12.01 -3.59 9.73
C VAL A 578 -12.30 -4.17 11.11
N CYS A 579 -13.31 -5.02 11.22
CA CYS A 579 -13.64 -5.77 12.44
C CYS A 579 -13.43 -7.26 12.20
N GLN A 580 -13.03 -7.99 13.24
CA GLN A 580 -12.83 -9.43 13.20
C GLN A 580 -13.45 -10.10 14.42
N ARG A 581 -13.96 -11.32 14.24
CA ARG A 581 -14.48 -12.17 15.30
C ARG A 581 -13.97 -13.59 15.10
N VAL A 582 -13.54 -14.22 16.18
CA VAL A 582 -13.04 -15.60 16.17
C VAL A 582 -13.95 -16.47 17.04
N SER A 583 -14.24 -17.68 16.57
CA SER A 583 -15.01 -18.70 17.30
C SER A 583 -14.43 -20.09 17.06
N ASP A 584 -14.59 -20.99 18.03
CA ASP A 584 -14.21 -22.40 17.91
C ASP A 584 -15.29 -23.33 18.47
N ASN A 585 -15.24 -24.61 18.08
CA ASN A 585 -16.21 -25.64 18.46
C ASN A 585 -15.85 -26.42 19.75
N GLN A 586 -14.74 -26.09 20.42
CA GLN A 586 -14.24 -26.80 21.61
C GLN A 586 -14.46 -26.01 22.91
N GLN A 587 -14.72 -24.70 22.82
CA GLN A 587 -15.14 -23.91 23.97
C GLN A 587 -16.59 -24.22 24.33
N THR A 588 -16.81 -24.77 25.53
CA THR A 588 -18.14 -24.84 26.13
C THR A 588 -18.75 -23.45 26.12
N PRO A 589 -20.00 -23.26 25.68
CA PRO A 589 -20.70 -22.00 25.88
C PRO A 589 -20.66 -21.71 27.38
N LEU A 590 -19.92 -20.68 27.80
CA LEU A 590 -20.28 -20.01 29.04
C LEU A 590 -21.76 -19.72 28.89
N SER A 591 -22.57 -20.07 29.89
CA SER A 591 -24.03 -20.19 29.82
C SER A 591 -24.80 -18.88 29.54
N ASN A 592 -24.12 -17.88 28.99
CA ASN A 592 -24.67 -16.73 28.28
C ASN A 592 -24.16 -16.75 26.84
N ALA A 593 -25.03 -17.09 25.89
CA ALA A 593 -24.78 -17.18 24.46
C ALA A 593 -24.51 -15.82 23.76
N THR A 594 -23.81 -14.89 24.41
CA THR A 594 -23.76 -13.47 24.02
C THR A 594 -22.37 -12.84 23.86
N LEU A 595 -21.27 -13.60 23.87
CA LEU A 595 -19.91 -13.00 23.96
C LEU A 595 -18.90 -13.44 22.88
N ALA A 596 -19.34 -13.70 21.64
CA ALA A 596 -18.43 -13.64 20.48
C ALA A 596 -18.36 -12.18 20.00
N TYR A 597 -17.56 -11.36 20.68
CA TYR A 597 -17.42 -9.93 20.40
C TYR A 597 -16.69 -9.68 19.08
N TRP A 598 -17.15 -8.69 18.33
CA TRP A 598 -16.41 -8.13 17.20
C TRP A 598 -15.31 -7.22 17.72
N GLU A 599 -14.05 -7.59 17.48
CA GLU A 599 -12.91 -6.72 17.75
C GLU A 599 -12.69 -5.81 16.53
N PRO A 600 -12.68 -4.48 16.71
CA PRO A 600 -12.29 -3.58 15.64
C PRO A 600 -10.77 -3.58 15.47
N VAL A 601 -10.26 -4.40 14.55
CA VAL A 601 -8.82 -4.53 14.26
C VAL A 601 -8.19 -3.18 13.90
N ALA A 602 -8.84 -2.41 13.02
CA ALA A 602 -8.37 -1.09 12.60
C ALA A 602 -9.51 -0.15 12.23
N ARG A 603 -9.35 1.14 12.52
CA ARG A 603 -10.17 2.25 12.01
C ARG A 603 -9.26 3.29 11.37
N HIS A 604 -9.65 3.80 10.21
CA HIS A 604 -8.85 4.71 9.39
C HIS A 604 -9.55 6.05 9.24
N THR A 605 -8.78 7.13 9.30
CA THR A 605 -9.21 8.48 8.93
C THR A 605 -8.30 9.03 7.83
N TYR A 606 -8.86 9.82 6.93
CA TYR A 606 -8.12 10.38 5.80
C TYR A 606 -8.31 11.89 5.74
N ASN A 607 -7.34 12.59 5.15
CA ASN A 607 -7.51 13.99 4.77
C ASN A 607 -8.35 14.13 3.49
N GLY A 608 -8.62 15.39 3.12
CA GLY A 608 -9.44 15.70 1.95
C GLY A 608 -8.92 15.11 0.63
N ILE A 609 -7.60 15.02 0.44
CA ILE A 609 -6.98 14.54 -0.82
C ILE A 609 -6.76 13.02 -0.88
N GLY A 610 -7.12 12.26 0.16
CA GLY A 610 -6.98 10.79 0.11
C GLY A 610 -5.99 10.18 1.07
N GLU A 611 -5.10 10.97 1.67
CA GLU A 611 -3.99 10.45 2.46
C GLU A 611 -4.47 9.96 3.83
N LEU A 612 -4.03 8.78 4.27
CA LEU A 612 -4.33 8.21 5.59
C LEU A 612 -3.70 9.09 6.66
N THR A 613 -4.49 9.71 7.53
CA THR A 613 -4.01 10.61 8.60
C THR A 613 -3.90 9.93 9.95
N THR A 614 -4.86 9.07 10.32
CA THR A 614 -4.81 8.32 11.57
C THR A 614 -5.30 6.90 11.36
N LYS A 615 -4.61 5.93 11.95
CA LYS A 615 -5.06 4.55 12.10
C LYS A 615 -5.20 4.21 13.58
N THR A 616 -6.41 3.90 14.02
CA THR A 616 -6.71 3.53 15.40
C THR A 616 -6.86 2.00 15.51
N LEU A 617 -6.12 1.38 16.42
CA LEU A 617 -6.09 -0.08 16.60
C LEU A 617 -6.95 -0.54 17.79
N GLY A 618 -7.60 -1.69 17.62
CA GLY A 618 -8.45 -2.32 18.64
C GLY A 618 -9.55 -1.40 19.15
N CYS A 619 -9.90 -1.57 20.42
CA CYS A 619 -10.73 -0.65 21.22
C CYS A 619 -10.25 0.82 21.28
N GLY A 620 -9.18 1.18 20.55
CA GLY A 620 -8.64 2.53 20.48
C GLY A 620 -7.51 2.79 21.44
N PHE A 621 -6.87 1.75 21.98
CA PHE A 621 -5.76 1.88 22.92
C PHE A 621 -4.44 2.33 22.25
N GLN A 622 -4.37 2.29 20.91
CA GLN A 622 -3.25 2.78 20.12
C GLN A 622 -3.76 3.57 18.90
N THR A 623 -3.18 4.74 18.67
CA THR A 623 -3.36 5.56 17.46
C THR A 623 -2.05 5.68 16.71
N ILE A 624 -2.12 5.68 15.39
CA ILE A 624 -0.97 5.86 14.52
C ILE A 624 -1.26 7.05 13.62
N ASP A 625 -0.57 8.16 13.85
CA ASP A 625 -0.74 9.42 13.16
C ASP A 625 0.31 9.59 12.06
N TYR A 626 -0.14 9.76 10.83
CA TYR A 626 0.71 9.83 9.64
C TYR A 626 0.81 11.27 9.13
N GLN A 627 2.00 11.66 8.68
CA GLN A 627 2.23 12.88 7.93
C GLN A 627 3.03 12.59 6.67
N TYR A 628 2.76 13.36 5.62
CA TYR A 628 3.40 13.19 4.32
C TYR A 628 3.97 14.53 3.85
N GLN A 629 5.10 14.47 3.13
CA GLN A 629 5.65 15.65 2.48
C GLN A 629 4.88 16.01 1.19
N MET A 630 5.26 17.11 0.54
CA MET A 630 4.60 17.63 -0.67
C MET A 630 4.55 16.63 -1.84
N ARG A 631 5.49 15.68 -1.90
CA ARG A 631 5.51 14.61 -2.91
C ARG A 631 4.63 13.40 -2.58
N GLY A 632 4.01 13.38 -1.40
CA GLY A 632 3.23 12.23 -0.91
C GLY A 632 4.07 11.16 -0.21
N TRP A 633 5.39 11.35 -0.04
CA TRP A 633 6.20 10.41 0.76
C TRP A 633 5.90 10.56 2.25
N LEU A 634 5.84 9.43 2.97
CA LEU A 634 5.63 9.38 4.41
C LEU A 634 6.80 10.08 5.13
N SER A 635 6.54 11.17 5.85
CA SER A 635 7.58 11.90 6.59
C SER A 635 7.58 11.58 8.08
N GLN A 636 6.44 11.13 8.63
CA GLN A 636 6.32 10.86 10.05
C GLN A 636 5.18 9.87 10.33
N MET A 637 5.38 9.01 11.34
CA MET A 637 4.38 8.14 11.95
C MET A 637 4.50 8.29 13.47
N ASN A 638 3.51 8.90 14.14
CA ASN A 638 3.63 9.37 15.53
C ASN A 638 4.86 10.26 15.74
N ASP A 639 5.04 10.86 16.91
CA ASP A 639 6.22 11.69 17.18
C ASP A 639 7.28 10.89 17.98
N PRO A 640 8.40 10.47 17.38
CA PRO A 640 9.44 9.73 18.08
C PRO A 640 10.12 10.54 19.21
N ALA A 641 10.00 11.88 19.21
CA ALA A 641 10.51 12.73 20.28
C ALA A 641 9.55 12.80 21.47
N ASN A 642 8.25 12.55 21.27
CA ASN A 642 7.25 12.56 22.33
C ASN A 642 6.08 11.63 21.99
N LEU A 643 6.15 10.39 22.50
CA LEU A 643 5.10 9.39 22.34
C LEU A 643 3.88 9.62 23.26
N ASN A 644 3.82 10.73 24.01
CA ASN A 644 2.67 11.05 24.87
C ASN A 644 1.62 11.92 24.15
N GLN A 645 1.49 11.79 22.82
CA GLN A 645 0.66 12.67 21.97
C GLN A 645 -0.70 12.10 21.59
N GLY A 646 -1.11 10.96 22.16
CA GLY A 646 -2.40 10.35 21.85
C GLY A 646 -3.58 11.33 21.99
N THR A 647 -4.59 11.18 21.14
CA THR A 647 -5.80 12.03 21.11
C THR A 647 -6.55 12.08 22.45
N LEU A 648 -6.28 11.12 23.34
CA LEU A 648 -6.76 11.08 24.70
C LEU A 648 -5.60 11.33 25.68
N PRO A 649 -5.73 12.21 26.69
CA PRO A 649 -4.67 12.54 27.66
C PRO A 649 -4.03 11.37 28.41
N SER A 650 -4.63 10.17 28.36
CA SER A 650 -4.15 8.93 28.97
C SER A 650 -3.48 7.94 28.01
N GLN A 651 -3.43 8.22 26.70
CA GLN A 651 -2.88 7.32 25.68
C GLN A 651 -1.45 7.71 25.30
N LYS A 652 -0.54 6.74 25.45
CA LYS A 652 0.84 6.83 24.96
C LYS A 652 0.99 5.93 23.74
N ASP A 653 1.63 6.43 22.71
CA ASP A 653 1.95 5.67 21.51
C ASP A 653 3.06 4.65 21.82
N PHE A 654 2.94 3.43 21.29
CA PHE A 654 3.96 2.40 21.53
C PHE A 654 5.17 2.53 20.60
N PHE A 655 5.03 3.21 19.46
CA PHE A 655 6.08 3.41 18.48
C PHE A 655 5.87 4.74 17.76
N GLY A 656 6.96 5.41 17.41
CA GLY A 656 6.94 6.54 16.49
C GLY A 656 8.22 6.64 15.67
N MET A 657 8.13 7.25 14.50
CA MET A 657 9.23 7.48 13.58
C MET A 657 9.09 8.75 12.75
N LYS A 658 10.23 9.29 12.30
CA LYS A 658 10.35 10.42 11.39
C LYS A 658 11.41 10.14 10.34
N LEU A 659 11.10 10.44 9.08
CA LEU A 659 11.92 10.15 7.91
C LEU A 659 12.32 11.43 7.19
N ALA A 660 13.57 11.48 6.74
CA ALA A 660 14.07 12.50 5.82
C ALA A 660 14.59 11.83 4.55
N TYR A 661 14.41 12.52 3.42
CA TYR A 661 14.73 12.02 2.10
C TYR A 661 15.66 12.97 1.35
N ASP A 662 16.44 12.43 0.43
CA ASP A 662 17.09 13.21 -0.62
C ASP A 662 16.14 13.52 -1.79
N GLY A 663 16.65 14.13 -2.86
CA GLY A 663 15.84 14.54 -4.01
C GLY A 663 15.25 13.38 -4.81
N VAL A 664 15.85 12.19 -4.76
CA VAL A 664 15.42 11.03 -5.55
C VAL A 664 14.68 9.99 -4.74
N GLY A 665 14.51 10.20 -3.43
CA GLY A 665 13.69 9.36 -2.54
C GLY A 665 14.47 8.39 -1.67
N ASN A 666 15.80 8.49 -1.60
CA ASN A 666 16.55 7.70 -0.62
C ASN A 666 16.38 8.32 0.76
N ILE A 667 16.20 7.48 1.79
CA ILE A 667 16.07 7.94 3.16
C ILE A 667 17.45 8.28 3.70
N THR A 668 17.70 9.54 4.04
CA THR A 668 19.00 9.99 4.57
C THR A 668 19.06 9.89 6.09
N ASN A 669 17.92 10.12 6.75
CA ASN A 669 17.81 10.06 8.19
C ASN A 669 16.50 9.41 8.61
N TRP A 670 16.57 8.68 9.71
CA TRP A 670 15.41 8.04 10.31
C TRP A 670 15.51 8.06 11.84
N ASP A 671 14.65 8.87 12.46
CA ASP A 671 14.53 8.92 13.91
C ASP A 671 13.37 8.02 14.35
N TYR A 672 13.53 7.24 15.41
CA TYR A 672 12.45 6.41 15.94
C TYR A 672 12.55 6.16 17.45
N SER A 673 11.43 5.85 18.09
CA SER A 673 11.38 5.47 19.50
C SER A 673 10.29 4.45 19.75
N ASN A 674 10.51 3.59 20.75
CA ASN A 674 9.54 2.63 21.26
C ASN A 674 9.13 3.03 22.68
N ALA A 675 7.90 2.67 23.07
CA ALA A 675 7.51 2.63 24.47
C ALA A 675 8.03 1.37 25.16
N GLN A 676 8.05 1.40 26.49
CA GLN A 676 8.29 0.24 27.36
C GLN A 676 7.24 0.19 28.46
N THR A 677 6.87 -1.01 28.87
CA THR A 677 5.94 -1.22 29.99
C THR A 677 6.64 -0.95 31.32
N THR A 678 6.00 -0.11 32.15
CA THR A 678 6.37 0.11 33.55
C THR A 678 5.38 -0.65 34.43
N TYR A 679 5.88 -1.33 35.47
CA TYR A 679 5.04 -2.15 36.35
C TYR A 679 4.65 -1.47 37.67
N SER A 680 5.32 -0.36 38.04
CA SER A 680 5.05 0.39 39.26
C SER A 680 5.39 1.89 39.09
N PRO A 681 4.41 2.79 38.91
CA PRO A 681 3.01 2.49 38.58
C PRO A 681 2.89 1.76 37.24
N TYR A 682 1.82 0.99 37.06
CA TYR A 682 1.57 0.29 35.80
C TYR A 682 1.28 1.31 34.69
N GLY A 683 1.92 1.16 33.52
CA GLY A 683 1.72 2.08 32.39
C GLY A 683 2.80 1.94 31.31
N LEU A 684 2.88 2.94 30.43
CA LEU A 684 3.94 3.04 29.42
C LEU A 684 4.90 4.18 29.75
N SER A 685 6.18 4.02 29.41
CA SER A 685 7.16 5.11 29.35
C SER A 685 7.88 5.08 28.01
N GLN A 686 8.31 6.23 27.51
CA GLN A 686 9.04 6.33 26.25
C GLN A 686 10.52 6.01 26.48
N LYS A 687 11.12 5.21 25.59
CA LYS A 687 12.57 5.01 25.55
C LYS A 687 13.26 6.17 24.83
N PRO A 688 14.54 6.45 25.12
CA PRO A 688 15.29 7.46 24.38
C PRO A 688 15.28 7.17 22.87
N ALA A 689 15.03 8.21 22.07
CA ALA A 689 14.95 8.09 20.62
C ALA A 689 16.29 7.64 20.02
N TYR A 690 16.17 6.79 19.01
CA TYR A 690 17.22 6.34 18.13
C TYR A 690 17.26 7.22 16.88
N GLN A 691 18.45 7.41 16.32
CA GLN A 691 18.71 8.24 15.15
C GLN A 691 19.59 7.47 14.18
N TYR A 692 19.02 7.10 13.03
CA TYR A 692 19.72 6.44 11.94
C TYR A 692 20.16 7.48 10.90
N GLY A 693 21.41 7.40 10.45
CA GLY A 693 21.92 8.14 9.29
C GLY A 693 22.42 7.19 8.20
N PHE A 694 22.08 7.47 6.95
CA PHE A 694 22.43 6.63 5.79
C PHE A 694 23.16 7.44 4.72
N THR A 695 24.05 6.77 3.98
CA THR A 695 24.69 7.33 2.79
C THR A 695 24.57 6.37 1.62
N TYR A 696 24.64 6.90 0.40
CA TYR A 696 24.46 6.15 -0.83
C TYR A 696 25.53 6.51 -1.85
N ASP A 697 25.80 5.60 -2.78
CA ASP A 697 26.62 5.88 -3.97
C ASP A 697 25.80 6.49 -5.12
N ASN A 698 26.46 6.73 -6.25
CA ASN A 698 25.85 7.35 -7.44
C ASN A 698 24.90 6.41 -8.22
N LEU A 699 24.76 5.14 -7.78
CA LEU A 699 23.74 4.21 -8.24
C LEU A 699 22.58 4.12 -7.24
N ASN A 700 22.56 4.95 -6.20
CA ASN A 700 21.62 4.93 -5.08
C ASN A 700 21.67 3.64 -4.24
N ARG A 701 22.83 2.96 -4.22
CA ARG A 701 23.06 1.79 -3.34
C ARG A 701 23.59 2.25 -1.98
N LEU A 702 23.17 1.57 -0.91
CA LEU A 702 23.54 1.93 0.46
C LEU A 702 25.05 1.75 0.68
N THR A 703 25.76 2.75 1.20
CA THR A 703 27.21 2.67 1.49
C THR A 703 27.54 2.69 2.98
N SER A 704 26.62 3.21 3.81
CA SER A 704 26.77 3.16 5.26
C SER A 704 25.44 3.34 5.97
N GLY A 705 25.37 2.87 7.22
CA GLY A 705 24.28 3.15 8.15
C GLY A 705 24.82 3.29 9.58
N ALA A 706 24.45 4.33 10.32
CA ALA A 706 24.85 4.49 11.72
C ALA A 706 23.64 4.77 12.60
N LEU A 707 23.46 3.94 13.64
CA LEU A 707 22.40 4.07 14.62
C LEU A 707 22.95 4.67 15.91
N ASN A 708 22.45 5.83 16.29
CA ASN A 708 22.81 6.52 17.51
C ASN A 708 21.63 6.57 18.49
N GLN A 709 21.92 6.67 19.79
CA GLN A 709 20.94 6.94 20.84
C GLN A 709 21.59 7.84 21.88
N GLN A 710 20.96 8.97 22.21
CA GLN A 710 21.48 9.95 23.18
C GLN A 710 22.94 10.38 22.88
N GLY A 711 23.27 10.57 21.59
CA GLY A 711 24.62 10.96 21.15
C GLY A 711 25.67 9.85 21.21
N GLN A 712 25.30 8.61 21.58
CA GLN A 712 26.17 7.45 21.58
C GLN A 712 25.85 6.54 20.39
N THR A 713 26.88 6.11 19.66
CA THR A 713 26.71 5.13 18.58
C THR A 713 26.44 3.75 19.15
N LYS A 714 25.31 3.16 18.76
CA LYS A 714 24.86 1.83 19.18
C LYS A 714 25.18 0.77 18.14
N PHE A 715 25.09 1.14 16.86
CA PHE A 715 25.43 0.27 15.75
C PHE A 715 26.05 1.06 14.59
N THR A 716 27.00 0.48 13.88
CA THR A 716 27.47 0.97 12.59
C THR A 716 27.55 -0.14 11.55
N LEU A 717 27.08 0.18 10.35
CA LEU A 717 27.39 -0.46 9.09
C LEU A 717 28.28 0.51 8.29
N ASN A 718 29.52 0.15 8.02
CA ASN A 718 30.43 0.97 7.23
C ASN A 718 31.29 0.11 6.29
N GLY A 719 32.05 0.77 5.40
CA GLY A 719 32.89 0.07 4.43
C GLY A 719 32.11 -0.81 3.45
N LEU A 720 30.80 -0.58 3.30
CA LEU A 720 29.94 -1.33 2.40
C LEU A 720 30.25 -0.93 0.97
N THR A 721 30.74 -1.90 0.20
CA THR A 721 31.21 -1.69 -1.18
C THR A 721 30.68 -2.79 -2.09
N TYR A 722 30.59 -2.48 -3.37
CA TYR A 722 29.98 -3.34 -4.38
C TYR A 722 30.86 -3.45 -5.61
N ASP A 723 30.72 -4.54 -6.36
CA ASP A 723 31.14 -4.57 -7.76
C ASP A 723 30.13 -3.83 -8.67
N ASP A 724 30.41 -3.81 -9.96
CA ASP A 724 29.60 -3.09 -10.95
C ASP A 724 28.20 -3.70 -11.16
N ASN A 725 27.97 -4.95 -10.78
CA ASN A 725 26.65 -5.62 -10.83
C ASN A 725 25.89 -5.52 -9.50
N GLY A 726 26.46 -4.84 -8.48
CA GLY A 726 25.82 -4.75 -7.16
C GLY A 726 26.09 -5.93 -6.25
N ASN A 727 27.05 -6.80 -6.56
CA ASN A 727 27.45 -7.79 -5.58
C ASN A 727 28.30 -7.14 -4.48
N ILE A 728 27.95 -7.37 -3.21
CA ILE A 728 28.71 -6.85 -2.05
C ILE A 728 30.13 -7.43 -2.06
N THR A 729 31.15 -6.59 -1.94
CA THR A 729 32.56 -7.01 -1.87
C THR A 729 33.12 -6.90 -0.46
N HIS A 730 32.72 -5.88 0.31
CA HIS A 730 33.08 -5.71 1.72
C HIS A 730 31.91 -5.19 2.53
N LEU A 731 31.86 -5.54 3.82
CA LEU A 731 30.86 -5.07 4.77
C LEU A 731 31.40 -5.14 6.20
N ASN A 732 31.35 -4.04 6.95
CA ASN A 732 31.74 -4.03 8.36
C ASN A 732 30.55 -3.69 9.26
N ARG A 733 30.37 -4.45 10.34
CA ARG A 733 29.37 -4.19 11.39
C ARG A 733 30.03 -3.99 12.73
N ALA A 734 29.51 -3.08 13.56
CA ALA A 734 29.97 -2.93 14.94
C ALA A 734 28.82 -2.60 15.90
N MET A 735 28.80 -3.29 17.05
CA MET A 735 27.92 -3.04 18.20
C MET A 735 28.75 -2.53 19.39
N GLY A 736 29.34 -1.34 19.25
CA GLY A 736 30.33 -0.79 20.19
C GLY A 736 31.74 -1.35 20.01
N THR A 737 31.88 -2.64 19.68
CA THR A 737 33.11 -3.29 19.19
C THR A 737 32.92 -3.79 17.75
N ALA A 738 34.00 -3.98 17.01
CA ALA A 738 33.95 -4.58 15.67
C ALA A 738 33.37 -6.00 15.76
N THR A 739 32.15 -6.15 15.26
CA THR A 739 31.43 -7.42 15.16
C THR A 739 31.92 -8.09 13.89
N ASP A 740 31.38 -7.75 12.73
CA ASP A 740 31.84 -8.33 11.47
C ASP A 740 32.83 -7.39 10.74
N ASN A 741 33.80 -7.99 10.04
CA ASN A 741 34.62 -7.37 8.99
C ASN A 741 34.69 -8.33 7.80
N LEU A 742 33.62 -8.33 7.00
CA LEU A 742 33.38 -9.32 5.97
C LEU A 742 34.02 -8.90 4.64
N SER A 743 34.79 -9.82 4.06
CA SER A 743 35.28 -9.72 2.67
C SER A 743 34.67 -10.85 1.84
N TYR A 744 34.05 -10.50 0.72
CA TYR A 744 33.33 -11.41 -0.15
C TYR A 744 34.20 -11.75 -1.35
N SER A 745 34.24 -13.04 -1.71
CA SER A 745 34.89 -13.51 -2.93
C SER A 745 33.89 -14.29 -3.76
N TYR A 746 33.88 -14.04 -5.05
CA TYR A 746 32.95 -14.62 -6.01
C TYR A 746 33.62 -15.71 -6.83
N LYS A 747 32.82 -16.64 -7.37
CA LYS A 747 33.33 -17.72 -8.21
C LYS A 747 34.04 -17.19 -9.46
N ASN A 748 34.86 -18.05 -10.08
CA ASN A 748 35.59 -17.76 -11.32
C ASN A 748 36.43 -16.47 -11.27
N GLY A 749 37.08 -16.22 -10.13
CA GLY A 749 37.94 -15.05 -9.95
C GLY A 749 37.19 -13.71 -10.02
N GLY A 750 35.89 -13.69 -9.70
CA GLY A 750 35.05 -12.50 -9.78
C GLY A 750 34.15 -12.44 -11.02
N ASN A 751 34.30 -13.36 -11.98
CA ASN A 751 33.44 -13.43 -13.17
C ASN A 751 32.16 -14.25 -12.91
N SER A 752 31.48 -14.01 -11.79
CA SER A 752 30.25 -14.69 -11.40
C SER A 752 29.48 -13.89 -10.37
N ASN A 753 28.16 -13.99 -10.39
CA ASN A 753 27.31 -13.49 -9.30
C ASN A 753 27.19 -14.50 -8.15
N GLN A 754 27.67 -15.75 -8.31
CA GLN A 754 27.67 -16.76 -7.26
C GLN A 754 28.80 -16.52 -6.25
N LEU A 755 28.47 -16.56 -4.95
CA LEU A 755 29.44 -16.38 -3.87
C LEU A 755 30.37 -17.61 -3.76
N ALA A 756 31.67 -17.41 -3.63
CA ALA A 756 32.61 -18.51 -3.36
C ALA A 756 32.91 -18.62 -1.86
N SER A 757 33.21 -17.49 -1.22
CA SER A 757 33.53 -17.45 0.20
C SER A 757 33.28 -16.07 0.80
N VAL A 758 33.10 -16.05 2.11
CA VAL A 758 33.17 -14.86 2.95
C VAL A 758 34.23 -15.11 4.01
N SER A 759 35.20 -14.22 4.14
CA SER A 759 36.12 -14.21 5.28
C SER A 759 35.70 -13.12 6.26
N ASP A 760 35.81 -13.40 7.54
CA ASP A 760 35.52 -12.44 8.60
C ASP A 760 36.79 -12.13 9.40
N GLY A 761 37.18 -10.86 9.42
CA GLY A 761 38.26 -10.33 10.26
C GLY A 761 37.75 -9.72 11.58
N GLY A 762 36.46 -9.90 11.87
CA GLY A 762 35.76 -9.48 13.07
C GLY A 762 36.23 -10.17 14.35
N SER A 763 35.82 -9.62 15.49
CA SER A 763 36.15 -10.19 16.82
C SER A 763 34.95 -10.85 17.52
N ALA A 764 33.74 -10.66 16.99
CA ALA A 764 32.48 -11.25 17.43
C ALA A 764 31.57 -11.42 16.21
N ASP A 765 30.80 -12.50 16.09
CA ASP A 765 30.32 -12.88 14.77
C ASP A 765 28.78 -12.84 14.68
N PHE A 766 28.23 -11.98 13.83
CA PHE A 766 26.88 -12.17 13.29
C PHE A 766 26.92 -13.10 12.07
N ALA A 767 27.94 -12.96 11.23
CA ALA A 767 28.27 -13.89 10.15
C ALA A 767 29.62 -14.55 10.43
N LYS A 768 29.80 -15.79 9.99
CA LYS A 768 31.07 -16.51 10.15
C LYS A 768 31.81 -16.60 8.84
N SER A 769 33.13 -16.79 8.92
CA SER A 769 33.93 -17.18 7.75
C SER A 769 33.37 -18.47 7.12
N SER A 770 33.06 -18.40 5.83
CA SER A 770 32.21 -19.38 5.15
C SER A 770 32.65 -19.65 3.71
N THR A 771 32.36 -20.86 3.23
CA THR A 771 32.46 -21.23 1.81
C THR A 771 31.12 -21.68 1.29
N TYR A 772 30.84 -21.35 0.03
CA TYR A 772 29.55 -21.53 -0.60
C TYR A 772 29.68 -22.36 -1.89
N ASN A 773 28.61 -23.09 -2.23
CA ASN A 773 28.51 -23.75 -3.52
C ASN A 773 27.05 -23.80 -3.97
N TYR A 774 26.83 -23.99 -5.27
CA TYR A 774 25.53 -23.94 -5.92
C TYR A 774 25.33 -25.14 -6.83
N ASP A 775 24.07 -25.49 -7.11
CA ASP A 775 23.71 -26.42 -8.17
C ASP A 775 23.76 -25.76 -9.57
N ALA A 776 23.33 -26.48 -10.61
CA ALA A 776 23.42 -25.99 -11.98
C ALA A 776 22.41 -24.88 -12.31
N VAL A 777 21.35 -24.70 -11.52
CA VAL A 777 20.37 -23.60 -11.71
C VAL A 777 20.61 -22.43 -10.76
N GLY A 778 21.69 -22.48 -9.97
CA GLY A 778 22.10 -21.39 -9.08
C GLY A 778 21.45 -21.40 -7.70
N ASN A 779 20.95 -22.56 -7.24
CA ASN A 779 20.50 -22.73 -5.87
C ASN A 779 21.66 -23.04 -4.93
N LEU A 780 21.68 -22.43 -3.75
CA LEU A 780 22.71 -22.70 -2.75
C LEU A 780 22.64 -24.15 -2.23
N ILE A 781 23.75 -24.89 -2.27
CA ILE A 781 23.83 -26.27 -1.75
C ILE A 781 24.84 -26.45 -0.61
N LYS A 782 25.61 -25.41 -0.28
CA LYS A 782 26.63 -25.42 0.78
C LYS A 782 26.77 -24.04 1.42
N ASP A 783 26.84 -24.00 2.75
CA ASP A 783 27.18 -22.83 3.56
C ASP A 783 27.84 -23.29 4.86
N THR A 784 29.17 -23.20 4.93
CA THR A 784 29.91 -23.71 6.09
C THR A 784 29.73 -22.88 7.35
N GLY A 785 29.35 -21.60 7.25
CA GLY A 785 29.09 -20.74 8.40
C GLY A 785 27.87 -21.16 9.20
N LYS A 786 26.89 -21.76 8.51
CA LYS A 786 25.68 -22.34 9.10
C LYS A 786 25.80 -23.85 9.37
N GLY A 787 26.99 -24.43 9.17
CA GLY A 787 27.23 -25.86 9.37
C GLY A 787 26.64 -26.75 8.27
N ILE A 788 26.34 -26.20 7.09
CA ILE A 788 25.84 -26.90 5.91
C ILE A 788 27.06 -27.33 5.07
N ASN A 789 27.67 -28.47 5.43
CA ASN A 789 29.00 -28.86 4.92
C ASN A 789 29.18 -30.36 4.64
N LEU A 790 28.10 -31.14 4.49
CA LEU A 790 28.26 -32.58 4.19
C LEU A 790 28.75 -32.77 2.76
N THR A 791 29.88 -33.48 2.60
CA THR A 791 30.55 -33.69 1.30
C THR A 791 29.84 -34.70 0.41
N ASP A 792 28.97 -35.56 0.97
CA ASP A 792 28.54 -36.79 0.28
C ASP A 792 27.02 -36.87 -0.02
N ASN A 793 26.20 -35.91 0.40
CA ASN A 793 24.72 -36.03 0.35
C ASN A 793 23.96 -34.70 0.11
N SER A 794 24.37 -33.86 -0.86
CA SER A 794 23.76 -32.56 -1.21
C SER A 794 23.01 -31.89 -0.04
N PRO A 795 23.72 -31.21 0.88
CA PRO A 795 23.19 -30.76 2.17
C PRO A 795 21.87 -29.98 2.08
N ILE A 796 21.63 -29.32 0.94
CA ILE A 796 20.35 -28.74 0.60
C ILE A 796 19.82 -29.46 -0.65
N THR A 797 18.55 -29.84 -0.62
CA THR A 797 17.83 -30.37 -1.79
C THR A 797 16.65 -29.46 -2.12
N TYR A 798 16.27 -29.43 -3.40
CA TYR A 798 15.28 -28.50 -3.93
C TYR A 798 14.11 -29.23 -4.61
N ASN A 799 12.96 -28.56 -4.70
CA ASN A 799 11.85 -29.02 -5.52
C ASN A 799 11.89 -28.41 -6.94
N HIS A 800 10.89 -28.71 -7.77
CA HIS A 800 10.80 -28.19 -9.15
C HIS A 800 10.60 -26.67 -9.27
N LEU A 801 10.33 -25.98 -8.15
CA LEU A 801 10.22 -24.52 -8.07
C LEU A 801 11.48 -23.88 -7.47
N ASN A 802 12.56 -24.65 -7.30
CA ASN A 802 13.80 -24.18 -6.66
C ASN A 802 13.61 -23.72 -5.20
N LEU A 803 12.58 -24.23 -4.52
CA LEU A 803 12.37 -24.03 -3.07
C LEU A 803 13.06 -25.13 -2.26
N PRO A 804 13.74 -24.79 -1.13
CA PRO A 804 14.45 -25.78 -0.33
C PRO A 804 13.49 -26.81 0.25
N LYS A 805 13.74 -28.09 -0.01
CA LYS A 805 12.97 -29.23 0.51
C LYS A 805 13.54 -29.74 1.83
N THR A 806 14.84 -29.99 1.86
CA THR A 806 15.55 -30.50 3.04
C THR A 806 16.85 -29.74 3.18
N VAL A 807 17.17 -29.31 4.39
CA VAL A 807 18.43 -28.66 4.76
C VAL A 807 19.05 -29.44 5.90
N ILE A 808 20.22 -30.03 5.66
CA ILE A 808 21.01 -30.76 6.65
C ILE A 808 22.16 -29.87 7.09
N HIS A 809 22.21 -29.59 8.40
CA HIS A 809 23.24 -28.77 9.01
C HIS A 809 23.72 -29.40 10.32
N SER A 810 24.79 -28.87 10.90
CA SER A 810 25.37 -29.41 12.15
C SER A 810 24.41 -29.43 13.34
N GLY A 811 23.34 -28.63 13.31
CA GLY A 811 22.32 -28.55 14.35
C GLY A 811 21.11 -29.48 14.15
N GLY A 812 21.02 -30.18 13.01
CA GLY A 812 19.90 -31.06 12.71
C GLY A 812 19.48 -31.05 11.24
N THR A 813 18.25 -31.47 10.98
CA THR A 813 17.65 -31.48 9.65
C THR A 813 16.38 -30.66 9.66
N VAL A 814 16.28 -29.71 8.74
CA VAL A 814 15.07 -28.94 8.48
C VAL A 814 14.37 -29.52 7.26
N ASN A 815 13.07 -29.80 7.37
CA ASN A 815 12.26 -30.30 6.25
C ASN A 815 11.08 -29.38 5.98
N TYR A 816 10.84 -29.11 4.70
CA TYR A 816 9.74 -28.29 4.22
C TYR A 816 8.79 -29.10 3.34
N THR A 817 7.49 -28.87 3.54
CA THR A 817 6.43 -29.41 2.69
C THR A 817 5.72 -28.24 2.01
N TYR A 818 5.57 -28.32 0.69
CA TYR A 818 4.92 -27.30 -0.12
C TYR A 818 3.82 -27.92 -0.97
N SER A 819 2.85 -27.12 -1.38
CA SER A 819 2.04 -27.45 -2.55
C SER A 819 2.91 -27.34 -3.81
N ALA A 820 2.49 -28.00 -4.89
CA ALA A 820 3.13 -27.86 -6.19
C ALA A 820 3.00 -26.45 -6.81
N SER A 821 2.14 -25.60 -6.24
CA SER A 821 2.04 -24.17 -6.58
C SER A 821 2.97 -23.27 -5.75
N GLY A 822 3.76 -23.84 -4.81
CA GLY A 822 4.74 -23.10 -4.00
C GLY A 822 4.22 -22.58 -2.66
N GLN A 823 3.00 -22.93 -2.25
CA GLN A 823 2.52 -22.60 -0.90
C GLN A 823 3.22 -23.48 0.13
N LYS A 824 3.83 -22.89 1.15
CA LYS A 824 4.38 -23.65 2.29
C LYS A 824 3.24 -24.20 3.15
N LEU A 825 3.26 -25.50 3.38
CA LEU A 825 2.24 -26.24 4.15
C LEU A 825 2.78 -26.68 5.52
N LYS A 826 4.08 -27.01 5.59
CA LYS A 826 4.74 -27.43 6.83
C LYS A 826 6.21 -27.05 6.85
N ALA A 827 6.72 -26.67 8.02
CA ALA A 827 8.13 -26.54 8.33
C ALA A 827 8.48 -27.35 9.58
N ASP A 828 9.46 -28.23 9.49
CA ASP A 828 9.93 -29.07 10.59
C ASP A 828 11.41 -28.80 10.84
N PHE A 829 11.73 -28.12 11.93
CA PHE A 829 13.09 -27.72 12.30
C PHE A 829 13.79 -28.76 13.19
N GLY A 830 13.17 -29.92 13.44
CA GLY A 830 13.66 -30.93 14.37
C GLY A 830 13.48 -30.54 15.85
N GLY A 831 13.81 -31.45 16.77
CA GLY A 831 13.73 -31.18 18.22
C GLY A 831 12.33 -30.82 18.75
N GLY A 832 11.26 -31.23 18.05
CA GLY A 832 9.87 -30.91 18.39
C GLY A 832 9.39 -29.52 17.91
N LYS A 833 10.19 -28.80 17.12
CA LYS A 833 9.82 -27.50 16.53
C LYS A 833 9.22 -27.70 15.14
N THR A 834 7.95 -28.06 15.09
CA THR A 834 7.22 -28.33 13.86
C THR A 834 6.02 -27.40 13.74
N TYR A 835 5.80 -26.85 12.55
CA TYR A 835 4.76 -25.87 12.27
C TYR A 835 3.97 -26.25 11.02
N ASP A 836 2.66 -26.25 11.14
CA ASP A 836 1.70 -26.51 10.06
C ASP A 836 0.93 -25.23 9.72
N TYR A 837 0.82 -24.92 8.43
CA TYR A 837 0.13 -23.74 7.90
C TYR A 837 -1.17 -24.21 7.23
N VAL A 838 -2.30 -24.08 7.93
CA VAL A 838 -3.60 -24.68 7.55
C VAL A 838 -4.64 -23.57 7.46
N GLY A 839 -5.29 -23.39 6.30
CA GLY A 839 -6.27 -22.31 6.09
C GLY A 839 -5.73 -20.90 6.30
N GLY A 840 -4.41 -20.70 6.35
CA GLY A 840 -3.77 -19.44 6.76
C GLY A 840 -3.55 -19.28 8.27
N LEU A 841 -4.01 -20.23 9.09
CA LEU A 841 -3.71 -20.32 10.52
C LEU A 841 -2.41 -21.09 10.74
N VAL A 842 -1.70 -20.79 11.83
CA VAL A 842 -0.43 -21.44 12.17
C VAL A 842 -0.61 -22.32 13.39
N TYR A 843 -0.20 -23.58 13.26
CA TYR A 843 -0.24 -24.58 14.31
C TYR A 843 1.18 -25.03 14.62
N ASP A 844 1.47 -25.28 15.89
CA ASP A 844 2.67 -25.98 16.33
C ASP A 844 2.30 -27.36 16.92
N LYS A 845 3.27 -28.05 17.54
CA LYS A 845 3.03 -29.37 18.17
C LYS A 845 1.98 -29.37 19.29
N ASP A 846 1.70 -28.22 19.91
CA ASP A 846 0.78 -28.07 21.04
C ASP A 846 -0.62 -27.59 20.58
N GLY A 847 -0.82 -27.37 19.27
CA GLY A 847 -2.11 -26.98 18.69
C GLY A 847 -2.05 -25.63 17.97
N LEU A 848 -3.17 -24.89 17.96
CA LEU A 848 -3.20 -23.55 17.34
C LEU A 848 -2.18 -22.64 18.04
N GLU A 849 -1.28 -22.06 17.25
CA GLU A 849 -0.29 -21.08 17.74
C GLU A 849 -0.88 -19.68 17.64
N PHE A 850 -1.36 -19.29 16.45
CA PHE A 850 -2.02 -18.01 16.23
C PHE A 850 -2.86 -17.97 14.93
N ILE A 851 -3.71 -16.96 14.85
CA ILE A 851 -4.48 -16.57 13.65
C ILE A 851 -3.94 -15.22 13.16
N PRO A 852 -3.52 -15.04 11.90
CA PRO A 852 -3.04 -13.75 11.43
C PRO A 852 -4.17 -12.72 11.32
N THR A 853 -3.83 -11.44 11.51
CA THR A 853 -4.71 -10.30 11.23
C THR A 853 -3.98 -9.29 10.35
N ALA A 854 -4.72 -8.33 9.76
CA ALA A 854 -4.10 -7.26 8.98
C ALA A 854 -3.10 -6.42 9.79
N GLU A 855 -3.27 -6.36 11.11
CA GLU A 855 -2.49 -5.51 12.02
C GLU A 855 -1.71 -6.31 13.07
N GLY A 856 -1.55 -7.63 12.89
CA GLY A 856 -0.83 -8.48 13.85
C GLY A 856 -1.35 -9.92 13.86
N ARG A 857 -1.70 -10.43 15.06
CA ARG A 857 -2.16 -11.81 15.25
C ARG A 857 -3.15 -11.96 16.41
N VAL A 858 -3.94 -13.01 16.38
CA VAL A 858 -4.79 -13.46 17.48
C VAL A 858 -4.17 -14.70 18.12
N LEU A 859 -3.95 -14.65 19.43
CA LEU A 859 -3.45 -15.76 20.23
C LEU A 859 -4.62 -16.51 20.86
N PRO A 860 -4.69 -17.85 20.77
CA PRO A 860 -5.71 -18.63 21.46
C PRO A 860 -5.49 -18.66 22.97
N PRO A 861 -6.51 -19.08 23.75
CA PRO A 861 -6.38 -19.27 25.20
C PRO A 861 -5.14 -20.08 25.57
N GLY A 862 -4.40 -19.63 26.59
CA GLY A 862 -3.16 -20.27 27.07
C GLY A 862 -1.89 -19.87 26.29
N ARG A 863 -2.00 -19.17 25.15
CA ARG A 863 -0.83 -18.66 24.39
C ARG A 863 -0.50 -17.19 24.70
N ALA A 864 -1.47 -16.45 25.21
CA ALA A 864 -1.29 -15.11 25.73
C ALA A 864 -0.83 -15.18 27.19
N SER A 865 0.46 -14.98 27.42
CA SER A 865 1.04 -14.96 28.77
C SER A 865 1.56 -13.57 29.11
N THR A 866 1.45 -13.12 30.35
CA THR A 866 1.97 -11.83 30.79
C THR A 866 2.79 -11.99 32.06
N THR A 867 3.90 -11.27 32.15
CA THR A 867 4.68 -11.15 33.39
C THR A 867 4.02 -10.11 34.29
N VAL A 868 3.58 -10.50 35.48
CA VAL A 868 2.97 -9.63 36.50
C VAL A 868 3.88 -9.59 37.73
N ALA A 869 4.19 -8.38 38.21
CA ALA A 869 4.86 -8.21 39.50
C ALA A 869 3.84 -8.31 40.63
N ILE A 870 3.95 -9.34 41.49
CA ILE A 870 3.10 -9.55 42.66
C ILE A 870 3.98 -9.51 43.89
N GLY A 871 3.81 -8.50 44.75
CA GLY A 871 4.50 -8.43 46.05
C GLY A 871 6.04 -8.43 45.97
N GLY A 872 6.62 -7.86 44.90
CA GLY A 872 8.07 -7.85 44.68
C GLY A 872 8.64 -9.12 44.03
N SER A 873 7.79 -10.10 43.67
CA SER A 873 8.17 -11.27 42.86
C SER A 873 7.53 -11.22 41.47
N THR A 874 8.30 -11.65 40.47
CA THR A 874 7.92 -11.69 39.06
C THR A 874 7.23 -13.02 38.75
N SER A 875 5.93 -13.01 38.44
CA SER A 875 5.15 -14.23 38.13
C SER A 875 4.54 -14.16 36.73
N ILE A 876 4.64 -15.25 35.97
CA ILE A 876 4.01 -15.39 34.66
C ILE A 876 2.56 -15.84 34.87
N VAL A 877 1.58 -15.09 34.37
CA VAL A 877 0.16 -15.45 34.37
C VAL A 877 -0.24 -15.74 32.92
N ALA A 878 -0.93 -16.85 32.66
CA ALA A 878 -1.50 -17.14 31.35
C ALA A 878 -3.01 -16.85 31.38
N SER A 879 -3.52 -16.11 30.39
CA SER A 879 -4.97 -16.00 30.20
C SER A 879 -5.48 -17.29 29.56
N ASN A 880 -6.27 -18.05 30.32
CA ASN A 880 -6.76 -19.37 29.90
C ASN A 880 -8.18 -19.35 29.31
N SER A 881 -8.79 -18.18 29.15
CA SER A 881 -10.24 -18.10 28.92
C SER A 881 -10.68 -17.49 27.58
N PHE A 882 -9.82 -16.72 26.89
CA PHE A 882 -10.24 -15.97 25.69
C PHE A 882 -9.15 -15.86 24.61
N TYR A 883 -9.58 -15.65 23.37
CA TYR A 883 -8.71 -15.20 22.28
C TYR A 883 -8.22 -13.77 22.56
N ARG A 884 -6.94 -13.49 22.25
CA ARG A 884 -6.31 -12.20 22.50
C ARG A 884 -5.71 -11.63 21.23
N TYR A 885 -6.04 -10.38 20.91
CA TYR A 885 -5.44 -9.66 19.81
C TYR A 885 -4.10 -9.06 20.25
N GLU A 886 -3.06 -9.36 19.48
CA GLU A 886 -1.75 -8.75 19.55
C GLU A 886 -1.54 -7.93 18.26
N TYR A 887 -1.19 -6.67 18.44
CA TYR A 887 -1.02 -5.73 17.35
C TYR A 887 0.47 -5.50 17.07
N HIS A 888 0.85 -5.48 15.81
CA HIS A 888 2.21 -5.30 15.34
C HIS A 888 2.38 -3.91 14.77
N LEU A 889 3.07 -3.04 15.50
CA LEU A 889 3.49 -1.74 15.00
C LEU A 889 4.72 -1.91 14.13
N LYS A 890 4.56 -1.48 12.89
CA LYS A 890 5.53 -1.67 11.81
C LYS A 890 6.14 -0.34 11.38
N ASP A 891 7.40 -0.36 10.96
CA ASP A 891 8.02 0.78 10.30
C ASP A 891 7.54 0.93 8.84
N HIS A 892 8.14 1.87 8.08
CA HIS A 892 7.77 2.17 6.70
C HIS A 892 7.99 1.02 5.72
N LEU A 893 8.79 0.02 6.07
CA LEU A 893 9.05 -1.18 5.25
C LEU A 893 8.19 -2.38 5.70
N GLY A 894 7.35 -2.19 6.71
CA GLY A 894 6.56 -3.27 7.28
C GLY A 894 7.30 -4.13 8.30
N ASN A 895 8.48 -3.73 8.78
CA ASN A 895 9.22 -4.49 9.80
C ASN A 895 8.54 -4.34 11.16
N LEU A 896 8.35 -5.45 11.87
CA LEU A 896 7.88 -5.41 13.26
C LEU A 896 8.86 -4.61 14.13
N ARG A 897 8.42 -3.52 14.77
CA ARG A 897 9.20 -2.70 15.72
C ARG A 897 8.74 -2.87 17.15
N ALA A 898 7.43 -2.92 17.36
CA ALA A 898 6.82 -3.24 18.63
C ALA A 898 5.58 -4.12 18.42
N ALA A 899 5.46 -5.20 19.17
CA ALA A 899 4.20 -5.91 19.33
C ALA A 899 3.56 -5.50 20.66
N CYS A 900 2.28 -5.15 20.65
CA CYS A 900 1.56 -4.70 21.82
C CYS A 900 0.21 -5.40 22.01
N ARG A 901 -0.21 -5.48 23.26
CA ARG A 901 -1.51 -6.01 23.69
C ARG A 901 -2.16 -5.05 24.68
N CYS A 902 -3.47 -5.12 24.78
CA CYS A 902 -4.15 -4.62 25.96
C CYS A 902 -3.95 -5.64 27.11
N GLY A 903 -3.53 -5.17 28.28
CA GLY A 903 -3.02 -6.03 29.36
C GLY A 903 -4.06 -6.91 30.02
N GLU A 904 -3.56 -7.92 30.74
CA GLU A 904 -4.34 -8.97 31.40
C GLU A 904 -4.60 -8.59 32.87
N ARG A 905 -5.87 -8.58 33.31
CA ARG A 905 -6.19 -8.49 34.75
C ARG A 905 -6.39 -9.89 35.32
N GLN A 906 -5.83 -10.18 36.49
CA GLN A 906 -5.92 -11.50 37.17
C GLN A 906 -7.35 -12.03 37.39
N THR A 907 -8.38 -11.18 37.31
CA THR A 907 -9.78 -11.52 37.64
C THR A 907 -10.73 -11.30 36.46
N GLU A 908 -10.27 -11.36 35.22
CA GLU A 908 -11.14 -11.16 34.05
C GLU A 908 -12.28 -12.20 34.00
N THR A 909 -13.49 -11.75 34.35
CA THR A 909 -14.75 -12.51 34.19
C THR A 909 -15.48 -12.18 32.89
N THR A 910 -15.05 -11.12 32.18
CA THR A 910 -15.62 -10.65 30.90
C THR A 910 -14.47 -10.18 29.99
N PRO A 911 -14.54 -10.38 28.66
CA PRO A 911 -13.63 -9.70 27.73
C PRO A 911 -13.68 -8.18 27.93
N GLY A 912 -12.56 -7.57 28.32
CA GLY A 912 -12.41 -6.11 28.34
C GLY A 912 -12.47 -5.39 29.70
N ASP A 913 -12.50 -6.12 30.82
CA ASP A 913 -12.53 -5.53 32.17
C ASP A 913 -11.12 -5.13 32.68
N GLY A 914 -10.57 -4.02 32.16
CA GLY A 914 -9.39 -3.33 32.71
C GLY A 914 -8.12 -3.45 31.86
N TYR A 915 -7.94 -2.52 30.92
CA TYR A 915 -6.86 -2.54 29.94
C TYR A 915 -5.64 -1.74 30.41
N GLU A 916 -4.53 -2.43 30.67
CA GLU A 916 -3.25 -1.75 30.84
C GLU A 916 -2.30 -2.08 29.67
N PRO A 917 -1.85 -1.12 28.87
CA PRO A 917 -1.06 -1.39 27.67
C PRO A 917 0.26 -2.15 27.95
N LEU A 918 0.54 -3.20 27.18
CA LEU A 918 1.73 -4.05 27.31
C LEU A 918 2.52 -4.11 26.00
N VAL A 919 3.84 -3.88 26.07
CA VAL A 919 4.80 -4.24 25.00
C VAL A 919 5.26 -5.67 25.23
N VAL A 920 5.08 -6.53 24.22
CA VAL A 920 5.42 -7.96 24.31
C VAL A 920 6.60 -8.38 23.45
N GLN A 921 6.96 -7.56 22.47
CA GLN A 921 8.13 -7.77 21.64
C GLN A 921 8.60 -6.43 21.12
N GLU A 922 9.90 -6.25 21.04
CA GLU A 922 10.56 -5.09 20.48
C GLU A 922 11.72 -5.56 19.62
N GLN A 923 11.83 -5.04 18.40
CA GLN A 923 12.86 -5.45 17.47
C GLN A 923 13.59 -4.27 16.83
N HIS A 924 14.91 -4.42 16.72
CA HIS A 924 15.81 -3.52 16.05
C HIS A 924 16.59 -4.28 14.98
N TYR A 925 16.74 -3.69 13.80
CA TYR A 925 17.42 -4.32 12.68
C TYR A 925 18.55 -3.43 12.16
N ASP A 926 19.58 -4.07 11.62
CA ASP A 926 20.47 -3.43 10.66
C ASP A 926 19.71 -3.12 9.35
N PRO A 927 20.32 -2.37 8.42
CA PRO A 927 19.64 -1.97 7.19
C PRO A 927 19.16 -3.14 6.33
N PHE A 928 19.85 -4.29 6.39
CA PHE A 928 19.56 -5.49 5.62
C PHE A 928 18.69 -6.51 6.37
N GLY A 929 18.16 -6.15 7.53
CA GLY A 929 17.20 -6.97 8.28
C GLY A 929 17.82 -7.94 9.28
N LEU A 930 19.12 -7.83 9.57
CA LEU A 930 19.75 -8.58 10.65
C LEU A 930 19.30 -8.04 12.00
N ASP A 931 18.85 -8.92 12.90
CA ASP A 931 18.40 -8.56 14.25
C ASP A 931 19.58 -8.05 15.09
N LEU A 932 19.49 -6.81 15.60
CA LEU A 932 20.49 -6.19 16.47
C LEU A 932 20.32 -6.70 17.90
N THR A 933 20.73 -7.95 18.08
CA THR A 933 20.69 -8.66 19.36
C THR A 933 21.35 -7.83 20.46
N GLY A 934 20.64 -7.62 21.57
CA GLY A 934 21.05 -6.75 22.67
C GLY A 934 20.33 -5.39 22.71
N LEU A 935 19.76 -4.94 21.59
CA LEU A 935 18.77 -3.84 21.57
C LEU A 935 17.34 -4.39 21.55
N SER A 936 17.12 -5.42 20.74
CA SER A 936 15.86 -6.17 20.66
C SER A 936 15.51 -6.83 22.00
N SER A 937 14.22 -6.88 22.33
CA SER A 937 13.75 -7.43 23.61
C SER A 937 12.41 -8.17 23.50
N GLN A 938 12.26 -9.23 24.29
CA GLN A 938 11.05 -10.07 24.32
C GLN A 938 10.72 -10.41 25.78
N PRO A 939 9.89 -9.60 26.47
CA PRO A 939 9.67 -9.73 27.91
C PRO A 939 8.84 -10.97 28.30
N GLY A 940 9.48 -12.09 28.59
CA GLY A 940 8.88 -13.23 29.30
C GLY A 940 7.76 -13.98 28.57
N VAL A 941 7.65 -13.84 27.25
CA VAL A 941 6.60 -14.45 26.39
C VAL A 941 7.20 -14.97 25.10
N THR A 942 6.47 -15.78 24.32
CA THR A 942 6.88 -16.18 22.96
C THR A 942 6.50 -15.11 21.94
N GLY A 943 7.51 -14.44 21.37
CA GLY A 943 7.36 -13.41 20.35
C GLY A 943 6.95 -13.98 18.99
N SER A 944 6.58 -13.09 18.08
CA SER A 944 6.34 -13.40 16.68
C SER A 944 7.65 -13.74 15.97
N ARG A 945 7.60 -14.75 15.10
CA ARG A 945 8.67 -15.08 14.13
C ARG A 945 8.56 -14.29 12.83
N PHE A 946 7.43 -13.61 12.63
CA PHE A 946 7.18 -12.73 11.49
C PHE A 946 7.71 -11.35 11.86
N LYS A 947 8.95 -11.08 11.45
CA LYS A 947 9.77 -9.96 11.96
C LYS A 947 10.05 -8.94 10.85
N TYR A 948 11.21 -9.07 10.19
CA TYR A 948 11.64 -8.21 9.08
C TYR A 948 10.72 -8.40 7.86
N ASN A 949 10.20 -7.29 7.32
CA ASN A 949 9.17 -7.21 6.27
C ASN A 949 7.92 -8.07 6.51
N GLY A 950 7.62 -8.38 7.78
CA GLY A 950 6.55 -9.32 8.13
C GLY A 950 6.80 -10.74 7.65
N LYS A 951 8.06 -11.10 7.35
CA LYS A 951 8.47 -12.42 6.88
C LYS A 951 8.98 -13.29 8.01
N GLU A 952 8.85 -14.59 7.79
CA GLU A 952 9.12 -15.59 8.81
C GLU A 952 10.59 -15.99 8.84
N GLU A 953 11.20 -15.82 10.01
CA GLU A 953 12.54 -16.34 10.29
C GLU A 953 12.53 -17.87 10.45
N GLN A 954 13.42 -18.54 9.73
CA GLN A 954 13.63 -19.98 9.72
C GLN A 954 14.56 -20.38 10.88
N GLN A 955 13.98 -21.03 11.89
CA GLN A 955 14.68 -21.34 13.14
C GLN A 955 15.92 -22.22 12.92
N GLY A 956 17.03 -21.83 13.54
CA GLY A 956 18.30 -22.57 13.47
C GLY A 956 19.14 -22.30 12.21
N LEU A 957 18.56 -21.63 11.20
CA LEU A 957 19.25 -21.23 9.97
C LEU A 957 19.48 -19.71 9.90
N GLY A 958 18.60 -18.92 10.52
CA GLY A 958 18.64 -17.45 10.40
C GLY A 958 18.27 -16.94 9.01
N TRP A 959 17.69 -17.81 8.16
CA TRP A 959 17.13 -17.42 6.87
C TRP A 959 15.73 -16.81 7.06
N ILE A 960 15.30 -15.99 6.11
CA ILE A 960 14.00 -15.35 6.08
C ILE A 960 13.26 -15.85 4.85
N ASP A 961 12.04 -16.36 5.05
CA ASP A 961 11.22 -16.93 3.98
C ASP A 961 10.33 -15.86 3.33
N TYR A 962 10.61 -15.58 2.06
CA TYR A 962 9.86 -14.63 1.23
C TYR A 962 8.85 -15.32 0.30
N GLY A 963 8.72 -16.64 0.36
CA GLY A 963 7.83 -17.45 -0.46
C GLY A 963 8.56 -18.07 -1.65
N SER A 964 9.09 -17.25 -2.55
CA SER A 964 9.73 -17.74 -3.79
C SER A 964 11.23 -17.97 -3.64
N ARG A 965 11.84 -17.36 -2.63
CA ARG A 965 13.26 -17.45 -2.31
C ARG A 965 13.46 -17.36 -0.81
N MET A 966 14.61 -17.88 -0.36
CA MET A 966 15.10 -17.66 1.00
C MET A 966 16.14 -16.55 0.97
N TYR A 967 16.14 -15.70 1.99
CA TYR A 967 17.07 -14.60 2.17
C TYR A 967 17.92 -14.81 3.44
N ASP A 968 19.21 -14.51 3.40
CA ASP A 968 20.07 -14.53 4.58
C ASP A 968 20.52 -13.11 4.92
N SER A 969 20.06 -12.57 6.05
CA SER A 969 20.39 -11.19 6.45
C SER A 969 21.80 -11.04 7.06
N ALA A 970 22.41 -12.14 7.55
CA ALA A 970 23.78 -12.11 8.06
C ALA A 970 24.78 -11.87 6.92
N VAL A 971 24.52 -12.47 5.76
CA VAL A 971 25.27 -12.32 4.50
C VAL A 971 24.28 -11.85 3.44
N PRO A 972 23.96 -10.54 3.40
CA PRO A 972 22.68 -9.97 2.94
C PRO A 972 22.39 -10.19 1.45
N ARG A 973 21.94 -11.41 1.11
CA ARG A 973 21.76 -11.90 -0.27
C ARG A 973 20.69 -12.99 -0.33
N TRP A 974 20.11 -13.17 -1.52
CA TRP A 974 19.25 -14.31 -1.82
C TRP A 974 20.05 -15.61 -1.94
N LEU A 975 19.43 -16.74 -1.60
CA LEU A 975 20.05 -18.06 -1.72
C LEU A 975 19.85 -18.70 -3.09
N GLN A 976 18.96 -18.14 -3.91
CA GLN A 976 18.62 -18.59 -5.25
C GLN A 976 18.62 -17.41 -6.22
N VAL A 977 18.81 -17.72 -7.50
CA VAL A 977 18.61 -16.78 -8.62
C VAL A 977 17.18 -16.25 -8.59
N ASP A 978 17.01 -14.95 -8.82
CA ASP A 978 15.70 -14.32 -8.96
C ASP A 978 14.89 -14.97 -10.10
N PRO A 979 13.67 -15.48 -9.85
CA PRO A 979 12.77 -15.98 -10.91
C PRO A 979 12.48 -14.94 -12.00
N HIS A 980 12.67 -13.64 -11.70
CA HIS A 980 12.50 -12.54 -12.62
C HIS A 980 13.80 -11.74 -12.84
N ALA A 981 14.97 -12.37 -12.76
CA ALA A 981 16.27 -11.73 -12.97
C ALA A 981 16.35 -10.88 -14.25
N GLU A 982 15.71 -11.33 -15.33
CA GLU A 982 15.65 -10.68 -16.65
C GLU A 982 14.96 -9.30 -16.61
N LYS A 983 14.30 -8.92 -15.50
CA LYS A 983 13.77 -7.57 -15.31
C LYS A 983 14.80 -6.56 -14.85
N TYR A 984 15.92 -7.05 -14.30
CA TYR A 984 16.91 -6.27 -13.57
C TYR A 984 18.31 -6.57 -14.13
N GLU A 985 18.44 -6.43 -15.44
CA GLU A 985 19.60 -6.90 -16.21
C GLU A 985 20.93 -6.27 -15.79
N SER A 986 20.91 -5.13 -15.10
CA SER A 986 22.11 -4.44 -14.60
C SER A 986 22.49 -4.82 -13.17
N ILE A 987 21.75 -5.72 -12.53
CA ILE A 987 21.87 -6.05 -11.10
C ILE A 987 22.04 -7.56 -10.96
N SER A 988 22.85 -7.97 -9.98
CA SER A 988 23.01 -9.37 -9.60
C SER A 988 21.66 -10.01 -9.26
N PRO A 989 21.34 -11.21 -9.80
CA PRO A 989 20.12 -11.95 -9.45
C PRO A 989 20.03 -12.36 -7.97
N PHE A 990 21.09 -12.15 -7.20
CA PHE A 990 21.18 -12.46 -5.78
C PHE A 990 21.14 -11.21 -4.87
N SER A 991 21.05 -9.99 -5.45
CA SER A 991 20.96 -8.74 -4.69
C SER A 991 19.59 -8.58 -4.02
N TYR A 992 19.58 -8.07 -2.79
CA TYR A 992 18.36 -7.78 -2.06
C TYR A 992 18.02 -6.29 -2.15
N GLY A 993 16.78 -5.97 -2.54
CA GLY A 993 16.26 -4.61 -2.53
C GLY A 993 17.09 -3.60 -3.34
N PHE A 994 17.69 -4.03 -4.46
CA PHE A 994 18.60 -3.21 -5.29
C PHE A 994 19.78 -2.61 -4.51
N ASP A 995 20.26 -3.31 -3.48
CA ASP A 995 21.27 -2.82 -2.54
C ASP A 995 20.85 -1.54 -1.78
N ASN A 996 19.55 -1.23 -1.76
CA ASN A 996 18.94 -0.13 -1.01
C ASN A 996 17.75 -0.64 -0.18
N PRO A 997 18.03 -1.48 0.84
CA PRO A 997 17.00 -2.16 1.65
C PRO A 997 16.26 -1.22 2.60
N ILE A 998 16.70 0.03 2.73
CA ILE A 998 16.02 1.06 3.52
C ILE A 998 14.84 1.65 2.74
N ARG A 999 14.87 1.57 1.40
CA ARG A 999 13.84 2.08 0.50
C ARG A 999 12.98 0.97 -0.09
N PHE A 1000 13.57 -0.14 -0.50
CA PHE A 1000 12.89 -1.20 -1.25
C PHE A 1000 12.66 -2.47 -0.43
N VAL A 1001 11.55 -3.15 -0.72
CA VAL A 1001 11.18 -4.46 -0.16
C VAL A 1001 10.76 -5.37 -1.32
N ASP A 1002 11.25 -6.62 -1.31
CA ASP A 1002 10.77 -7.66 -2.22
C ASP A 1002 9.81 -8.58 -1.48
N LEU A 1003 8.51 -8.26 -1.45
CA LEU A 1003 7.53 -8.97 -0.62
C LEU A 1003 7.27 -10.42 -1.03
N GLN A 1004 7.71 -10.90 -2.19
CA GLN A 1004 7.47 -12.28 -2.64
C GLN A 1004 8.76 -13.03 -2.99
N GLY A 1005 9.92 -12.39 -2.87
CA GLY A 1005 11.18 -12.92 -3.34
C GLY A 1005 11.21 -13.06 -4.87
N LYS A 1006 10.59 -12.15 -5.62
CA LYS A 1006 10.58 -12.15 -7.09
C LYS A 1006 10.71 -10.77 -7.74
N ASP A 1007 10.17 -9.72 -7.12
CA ASP A 1007 10.06 -8.40 -7.74
C ASP A 1007 10.07 -7.33 -6.65
N PRO A 1008 11.17 -6.60 -6.47
CA PRO A 1008 11.10 -5.27 -5.89
C PRO A 1008 10.39 -4.32 -6.88
N GLY A 1009 9.13 -3.94 -6.61
CA GLY A 1009 8.57 -2.67 -7.12
C GLY A 1009 7.33 -2.69 -8.04
N ASP A 1010 7.30 -3.41 -9.17
CA ASP A 1010 6.35 -3.09 -10.28
C ASP A 1010 5.04 -3.91 -10.37
N VAL A 1011 3.99 -3.32 -10.97
CA VAL A 1011 2.68 -3.94 -11.25
C VAL A 1011 2.28 -3.79 -12.73
N VAL A 1012 1.76 -4.86 -13.35
CA VAL A 1012 1.25 -4.85 -14.73
C VAL A 1012 -0.19 -5.36 -14.77
N VAL A 1013 -1.07 -4.71 -15.54
CA VAL A 1013 -2.49 -5.04 -15.67
C VAL A 1013 -2.90 -5.19 -17.15
N LEU A 1014 -3.69 -6.23 -17.47
CA LEU A 1014 -4.19 -6.53 -18.83
C LEU A 1014 -5.72 -6.63 -18.88
N PHE A 1015 -6.33 -6.04 -19.93
CA PHE A 1015 -7.76 -6.13 -20.24
C PHE A 1015 -8.05 -6.62 -21.68
N ALA A 1016 -9.04 -7.48 -21.84
CA ALA A 1016 -9.48 -8.04 -23.13
C ALA A 1016 -10.88 -7.54 -23.56
N GLY A 1017 -11.21 -7.55 -24.87
CA GLY A 1017 -12.48 -7.05 -25.39
C GLY A 1017 -13.13 -7.82 -26.56
N ALA A 1018 -14.44 -7.55 -26.75
CA ALA A 1018 -15.47 -8.03 -27.70
C ALA A 1018 -15.35 -9.46 -28.31
N ASN A 1019 -16.37 -10.28 -28.00
CA ASN A 1019 -16.81 -11.54 -28.63
C ASN A 1019 -15.95 -12.09 -29.80
N LEU A 1020 -15.07 -13.02 -29.47
CA LEU A 1020 -15.14 -14.33 -30.11
C LEU A 1020 -15.47 -15.29 -28.99
N ASN A 1021 -16.75 -15.65 -28.88
CA ASN A 1021 -17.24 -16.64 -27.93
C ASN A 1021 -16.21 -17.80 -27.83
N PRO A 1022 -15.52 -17.97 -26.69
CA PRO A 1022 -14.42 -18.93 -26.57
C PRO A 1022 -14.90 -20.37 -26.80
N SER A 1023 -16.20 -20.64 -26.64
CA SER A 1023 -16.79 -21.94 -26.98
C SER A 1023 -16.89 -22.22 -28.49
N SER A 1024 -16.69 -21.22 -29.37
CA SER A 1024 -16.86 -21.38 -30.82
C SER A 1024 -15.66 -20.98 -31.69
N ASN A 1025 -14.60 -20.36 -31.15
CA ASN A 1025 -13.39 -20.06 -31.93
C ASN A 1025 -12.10 -19.94 -31.09
N PRO A 1026 -11.31 -21.03 -30.95
CA PRO A 1026 -10.01 -21.00 -30.26
C PRO A 1026 -8.96 -20.10 -30.93
N TYR A 1027 -9.17 -19.64 -32.17
CA TYR A 1027 -8.24 -18.78 -32.92
C TYR A 1027 -8.55 -17.27 -32.82
N GLY A 1028 -9.29 -16.84 -31.80
CA GLY A 1028 -9.60 -15.43 -31.62
C GLY A 1028 -8.39 -14.55 -31.34
N ILE A 1029 -8.41 -13.30 -31.80
CA ILE A 1029 -7.25 -12.39 -31.68
C ILE A 1029 -6.80 -12.20 -30.24
N THR A 1030 -7.73 -12.05 -29.29
CA THR A 1030 -7.42 -11.95 -27.86
C THR A 1030 -6.76 -13.21 -27.32
N ASN A 1031 -7.29 -14.39 -27.63
CA ASN A 1031 -6.68 -15.66 -27.22
C ASN A 1031 -5.32 -15.84 -27.88
N ARG A 1032 -5.16 -15.51 -29.17
CA ARG A 1032 -3.86 -15.52 -29.87
C ARG A 1032 -2.89 -14.49 -29.30
N LEU A 1033 -3.34 -13.32 -28.85
CA LEU A 1033 -2.51 -12.28 -28.24
C LEU A 1033 -2.10 -12.67 -26.81
N LEU A 1034 -3.04 -13.10 -25.97
CA LEU A 1034 -2.78 -13.53 -24.60
C LEU A 1034 -1.95 -14.80 -24.57
N ARG A 1035 -2.25 -15.74 -25.46
CA ARG A 1035 -1.34 -16.83 -25.79
C ARG A 1035 0.00 -16.25 -26.17
N ARG A 1036 0.15 -15.49 -27.26
CA ARG A 1036 1.44 -14.91 -27.71
C ARG A 1036 2.19 -14.04 -26.68
N LEU A 1037 1.51 -13.39 -25.73
CA LEU A 1037 2.12 -12.69 -24.60
C LEU A 1037 2.55 -13.68 -23.51
N ASN A 1038 1.67 -14.59 -23.09
CA ASN A 1038 2.03 -15.74 -22.25
C ASN A 1038 3.23 -16.51 -22.81
N ASP A 1039 3.29 -16.50 -24.12
CA ASP A 1039 4.19 -17.22 -24.96
C ASP A 1039 5.50 -16.50 -25.31
N SER A 1040 5.50 -15.18 -25.35
CA SER A 1040 6.70 -14.39 -25.70
C SER A 1040 7.21 -13.60 -24.50
N TYR A 1041 6.47 -13.54 -23.40
CA TYR A 1041 6.85 -12.85 -22.16
C TYR A 1041 6.92 -13.82 -20.98
N PHE A 1042 5.88 -14.61 -20.72
CA PHE A 1042 5.84 -15.50 -19.54
C PHE A 1042 6.55 -16.85 -19.76
N ARG A 1043 6.66 -17.32 -21.01
CA ARG A 1043 7.57 -18.41 -21.40
C ARG A 1043 9.03 -18.05 -21.21
N GLU A 1044 9.37 -16.78 -21.36
CA GLU A 1044 10.74 -16.30 -21.17
C GLU A 1044 11.03 -16.13 -19.67
N HIS A 1045 10.06 -15.72 -18.86
CA HIS A 1045 10.24 -15.36 -17.44
C HIS A 1045 9.56 -16.32 -16.42
N GLU A 1046 9.41 -17.61 -16.76
CA GLU A 1046 8.94 -18.71 -15.86
C GLU A 1046 7.66 -18.44 -15.04
N GLY A 1047 6.73 -17.65 -15.57
CA GLY A 1047 5.45 -17.37 -14.93
C GLY A 1047 4.32 -18.32 -15.38
N SER A 1048 3.54 -18.83 -14.42
CA SER A 1048 2.14 -19.21 -14.66
C SER A 1048 1.28 -17.96 -14.84
N VAL A 1049 0.17 -18.07 -15.57
CA VAL A 1049 -0.90 -17.05 -15.66
C VAL A 1049 -1.67 -16.98 -14.33
N ASP A 1050 -0.97 -16.75 -13.23
CA ASP A 1050 -1.56 -16.52 -11.91
C ASP A 1050 -1.26 -15.11 -11.37
N LYS A 1051 -0.86 -14.18 -12.27
CA LYS A 1051 -1.04 -12.74 -12.08
C LYS A 1051 -2.23 -12.29 -12.94
N PHE A 1052 -3.38 -12.24 -12.28
CA PHE A 1052 -4.70 -11.78 -12.74
C PHE A 1052 -4.85 -11.43 -14.24
N ILE A 1053 -5.19 -12.43 -15.06
CA ILE A 1053 -5.94 -12.21 -16.29
C ILE A 1053 -7.40 -12.53 -15.96
N SER A 1054 -8.25 -11.52 -15.73
CA SER A 1054 -9.69 -11.73 -15.78
C SER A 1054 -10.18 -11.70 -17.22
N ASN A 1055 -10.63 -12.86 -17.69
CA ASN A 1055 -11.34 -12.96 -18.95
C ASN A 1055 -12.84 -12.72 -18.71
N TYR A 1056 -13.30 -11.47 -18.87
CA TYR A 1056 -14.73 -11.18 -18.84
C TYR A 1056 -15.35 -11.38 -20.22
N ALA A 1057 -16.09 -12.48 -20.39
CA ALA A 1057 -17.02 -12.67 -21.50
C ALA A 1057 -18.40 -12.17 -21.09
N VAL A 1058 -19.00 -11.27 -21.88
CA VAL A 1058 -20.35 -10.73 -21.57
C VAL A 1058 -21.41 -11.60 -22.25
N PRO A 1059 -22.38 -12.16 -21.51
CA PRO A 1059 -23.53 -12.81 -22.11
C PRO A 1059 -24.40 -11.76 -22.82
N THR A 1060 -24.76 -11.99 -24.07
CA THR A 1060 -25.80 -11.21 -24.75
C THR A 1060 -27.16 -11.73 -24.29
N SER A 1061 -27.93 -10.96 -23.52
CA SER A 1061 -29.39 -11.14 -23.43
C SER A 1061 -30.07 -10.21 -24.42
N SER A 1062 -30.98 -10.75 -25.25
CA SER A 1062 -31.78 -9.97 -26.19
C SER A 1062 -33.03 -9.41 -25.50
N LYS A 1063 -33.17 -8.08 -25.45
CA LYS A 1063 -34.50 -7.44 -25.42
C LYS A 1063 -34.81 -6.98 -26.86
N ASP A 1064 -35.97 -7.36 -27.37
CA ASP A 1064 -36.57 -6.83 -28.61
C ASP A 1064 -35.81 -7.07 -29.93
N GLY A 1065 -35.04 -8.16 -30.03
CA GLY A 1065 -34.37 -8.54 -31.28
C GLY A 1065 -33.22 -7.62 -31.69
N ASN A 1066 -32.82 -6.67 -30.82
CA ASN A 1066 -31.63 -5.85 -30.97
C ASN A 1066 -30.67 -6.19 -29.81
N PRO A 1067 -29.39 -6.51 -30.08
CA PRO A 1067 -28.43 -6.77 -29.01
C PRO A 1067 -28.20 -5.48 -28.21
N TYR A 1068 -28.79 -5.40 -27.02
CA TYR A 1068 -28.55 -4.34 -26.04
C TYR A 1068 -27.53 -4.85 -25.03
N LEU A 1069 -26.42 -4.12 -24.87
CA LEU A 1069 -25.36 -4.47 -23.93
C LEU A 1069 -25.36 -3.45 -22.80
N ASP A 1070 -25.63 -3.91 -21.57
CA ASP A 1070 -25.55 -3.09 -20.36
C ASP A 1070 -24.22 -3.42 -19.65
N PHE A 1071 -23.27 -2.48 -19.65
CA PHE A 1071 -21.90 -2.72 -19.17
C PHE A 1071 -21.58 -1.81 -17.99
N ASN A 1072 -21.12 -2.38 -16.86
CA ASN A 1072 -20.54 -1.62 -15.76
C ASN A 1072 -19.00 -1.74 -15.78
N PRO A 1073 -18.25 -0.73 -16.25
CA PRO A 1073 -16.79 -0.78 -16.32
C PRO A 1073 -16.11 -0.85 -14.95
N THR A 1074 -16.80 -0.45 -13.87
CA THR A 1074 -16.29 -0.44 -12.50
C THR A 1074 -16.09 -1.86 -11.98
N SER A 1075 -17.08 -2.75 -12.17
CA SER A 1075 -16.97 -4.14 -11.73
C SER A 1075 -15.90 -4.90 -12.53
N LEU A 1076 -15.81 -4.61 -13.83
CA LEU A 1076 -14.84 -5.24 -14.73
C LEU A 1076 -13.38 -4.79 -14.50
N THR A 1077 -13.15 -3.76 -13.67
CA THR A 1077 -11.81 -3.23 -13.34
C THR A 1077 -11.46 -3.31 -11.84
N GLN A 1078 -12.37 -3.80 -10.99
CA GLN A 1078 -12.27 -3.76 -9.53
C GLN A 1078 -11.07 -4.53 -8.98
N GLU A 1079 -10.92 -5.79 -9.36
CA GLU A 1079 -9.86 -6.66 -8.83
C GLU A 1079 -8.46 -6.16 -9.24
N ALA A 1080 -8.33 -5.69 -10.49
CA ALA A 1080 -7.10 -5.06 -10.95
C ALA A 1080 -6.76 -3.77 -10.18
N TYR A 1081 -7.78 -2.96 -9.87
CA TYR A 1081 -7.62 -1.74 -9.11
C TYR A 1081 -7.16 -2.00 -7.66
N GLU A 1082 -7.77 -2.94 -6.95
CA GLU A 1082 -7.39 -3.29 -5.57
C GLU A 1082 -5.99 -3.91 -5.51
N TYR A 1083 -5.65 -4.75 -6.49
CA TYR A 1083 -4.33 -5.33 -6.60
C TYR A 1083 -3.25 -4.26 -6.73
N VAL A 1084 -3.43 -3.31 -7.67
CA VAL A 1084 -2.51 -2.18 -7.84
C VAL A 1084 -2.35 -1.41 -6.53
N LYS A 1085 -3.46 -1.08 -5.87
CA LYS A 1085 -3.44 -0.30 -4.63
C LYS A 1085 -2.68 -0.98 -3.48
N ASN A 1086 -2.76 -2.30 -3.39
CA ASN A 1086 -2.18 -3.07 -2.29
C ASN A 1086 -0.73 -3.51 -2.55
N HIS A 1087 -0.26 -3.46 -3.79
CA HIS A 1087 1.02 -4.06 -4.19
C HIS A 1087 1.97 -3.13 -4.94
N LEU A 1088 1.47 -1.99 -5.45
CA LEU A 1088 2.33 -0.99 -6.09
C LEU A 1088 3.14 -0.25 -5.01
N GLN A 1089 4.46 -0.40 -5.07
CA GLN A 1089 5.39 0.30 -4.16
C GLN A 1089 5.53 1.78 -4.54
N ALA A 1090 6.07 2.61 -3.65
CA ALA A 1090 6.19 4.06 -3.86
C ALA A 1090 6.96 4.47 -5.13
N ASP A 1091 7.87 3.61 -5.61
CA ASP A 1091 8.60 3.76 -6.89
C ASP A 1091 8.30 2.64 -7.89
N GLY A 1092 7.29 1.83 -7.58
CA GLY A 1092 6.80 0.79 -8.46
C GLY A 1092 6.18 1.36 -9.71
N ARG A 1093 6.49 0.78 -10.87
CA ARG A 1093 5.87 1.17 -12.14
C ARG A 1093 4.56 0.43 -12.35
N LEU A 1094 3.62 1.14 -12.96
CA LEU A 1094 2.32 0.59 -13.34
C LEU A 1094 2.11 0.62 -14.86
N VAL A 1095 2.04 -0.56 -15.47
CA VAL A 1095 1.74 -0.72 -16.91
C VAL A 1095 0.33 -1.28 -17.09
N VAL A 1096 -0.49 -0.64 -17.89
CA VAL A 1096 -1.87 -1.06 -18.17
C VAL A 1096 -2.06 -1.28 -19.66
N PHE A 1097 -2.60 -2.42 -20.06
CA PHE A 1097 -2.84 -2.77 -21.45
C PHE A 1097 -4.30 -3.14 -21.71
N GLY A 1098 -4.84 -2.85 -22.90
CA GLY A 1098 -6.07 -3.49 -23.34
C GLY A 1098 -6.32 -3.59 -24.85
N TYR A 1099 -6.98 -4.68 -25.27
CA TYR A 1099 -7.38 -4.94 -26.65
C TYR A 1099 -8.90 -4.81 -26.84
N SER A 1100 -9.36 -4.23 -27.94
CA SER A 1100 -10.78 -4.02 -28.26
C SER A 1100 -11.51 -3.30 -27.12
N TRP A 1101 -12.67 -3.78 -26.66
CA TRP A 1101 -13.34 -3.31 -25.45
C TRP A 1101 -12.43 -3.33 -24.20
N GLY A 1102 -11.46 -4.24 -24.13
CA GLY A 1102 -10.44 -4.26 -23.09
C GLY A 1102 -9.59 -3.00 -23.10
N GLY A 1103 -9.34 -2.39 -24.26
CA GLY A 1103 -8.71 -1.07 -24.34
C GLY A 1103 -9.57 0.04 -23.73
N VAL A 1104 -10.90 -0.10 -23.76
CA VAL A 1104 -11.84 0.78 -23.06
C VAL A 1104 -11.76 0.57 -21.55
N LEU A 1105 -11.70 -0.69 -21.08
CA LEU A 1105 -11.53 -1.03 -19.66
C LEU A 1105 -10.16 -0.65 -19.10
N ALA A 1106 -9.09 -0.84 -19.88
CA ALA A 1106 -7.75 -0.38 -19.55
C ALA A 1106 -7.74 1.13 -19.35
N ASN A 1107 -8.23 1.87 -20.34
CA ASN A 1107 -8.38 3.30 -20.23
C ASN A 1107 -9.26 3.69 -19.02
N TYR A 1108 -10.33 2.95 -18.74
CA TYR A 1108 -11.18 3.17 -17.56
C TYR A 1108 -10.44 2.93 -16.22
N LEU A 1109 -9.70 1.83 -16.07
CA LEU A 1109 -8.87 1.57 -14.89
C LEU A 1109 -7.88 2.71 -14.68
N THR A 1110 -7.21 3.19 -15.75
CA THR A 1110 -6.28 4.32 -15.61
C THR A 1110 -6.98 5.59 -15.16
N LYS A 1111 -8.24 5.83 -15.56
CA LYS A 1111 -9.05 6.95 -15.06
C LYS A 1111 -9.38 6.80 -13.58
N ARG A 1112 -9.65 5.57 -13.14
CA ARG A 1112 -10.00 5.21 -11.77
C ARG A 1112 -8.81 5.32 -10.82
N LEU A 1113 -7.66 4.75 -11.19
CA LEU A 1113 -6.42 4.87 -10.40
C LEU A 1113 -5.96 6.31 -10.20
N LYS A 1114 -6.30 7.19 -11.15
CA LYS A 1114 -6.06 8.63 -11.04
C LYS A 1114 -6.72 9.21 -9.80
N GLU A 1115 -7.89 8.70 -9.43
CA GLU A 1115 -8.70 9.20 -8.32
C GLU A 1115 -8.03 8.89 -6.97
N ASP A 1116 -7.13 7.89 -6.93
CA ASP A 1116 -6.27 7.58 -5.78
C ASP A 1116 -4.85 8.14 -5.90
N GLY A 1117 -4.60 9.01 -6.89
CA GLY A 1117 -3.25 9.58 -7.10
C GLY A 1117 -2.21 8.59 -7.62
N ILE A 1118 -2.62 7.37 -7.99
CA ILE A 1118 -1.75 6.33 -8.52
C ILE A 1118 -1.55 6.58 -10.01
N LYS A 1119 -0.32 6.92 -10.40
CA LYS A 1119 0.02 7.24 -11.79
C LYS A 1119 0.29 5.97 -12.59
N VAL A 1120 -0.20 5.93 -13.83
CA VAL A 1120 0.09 4.85 -14.76
C VAL A 1120 1.27 5.26 -15.63
N ASP A 1121 2.35 4.50 -15.59
CA ASP A 1121 3.57 4.80 -16.35
C ASP A 1121 3.38 4.56 -17.84
N LYS A 1122 2.59 3.55 -18.21
CA LYS A 1122 2.37 3.21 -19.60
C LYS A 1122 0.97 2.63 -19.81
N LEU A 1123 0.23 3.21 -20.75
CA LEU A 1123 -1.03 2.65 -21.24
C LEU A 1123 -0.87 2.21 -22.69
N ILE A 1124 -1.27 1.00 -22.99
CA ILE A 1124 -1.32 0.50 -24.37
C ILE A 1124 -2.74 0.08 -24.67
N ILE A 1125 -3.29 0.61 -25.75
CA ILE A 1125 -4.63 0.23 -26.21
C ILE A 1125 -4.57 -0.16 -27.67
N VAL A 1126 -5.28 -1.23 -28.01
CA VAL A 1126 -5.32 -1.77 -29.37
C VAL A 1126 -6.78 -1.91 -29.78
N ASP A 1127 -7.15 -1.29 -30.89
CA ASP A 1127 -8.47 -1.39 -31.51
C ASP A 1127 -9.64 -1.05 -30.56
N ALA A 1128 -9.42 -0.12 -29.63
CA ALA A 1128 -10.43 0.25 -28.65
C ALA A 1128 -11.59 1.00 -29.30
N ALA A 1129 -12.80 0.46 -29.16
CA ALA A 1129 -14.02 1.01 -29.76
C ALA A 1129 -15.12 1.18 -28.69
N ASN A 1130 -15.66 2.39 -28.56
CA ASN A 1130 -16.76 2.72 -27.67
C ASN A 1130 -18.10 2.74 -28.45
N GLY A 1131 -18.89 1.67 -28.34
CA GLY A 1131 -20.26 1.57 -28.85
C GLY A 1131 -20.43 1.28 -30.36
N LEU A 1132 -21.67 0.96 -30.76
CA LEU A 1132 -22.12 0.91 -32.16
C LEU A 1132 -21.98 2.33 -32.73
N PHE A 1133 -21.33 2.46 -33.90
CA PHE A 1133 -20.95 3.71 -34.61
C PHE A 1133 -19.63 4.39 -34.21
N SER A 1134 -19.02 4.05 -33.07
CA SER A 1134 -17.63 4.40 -32.63
C SER A 1134 -17.23 5.89 -32.73
N LYS A 1135 -17.00 6.54 -31.58
CA LYS A 1135 -16.30 7.84 -31.44
C LYS A 1135 -14.83 7.62 -31.06
N PRO A 1136 -13.92 8.60 -31.26
CA PRO A 1136 -12.57 8.57 -30.69
C PRO A 1136 -12.58 8.24 -29.20
N LEU A 1137 -11.69 7.33 -28.77
CA LEU A 1137 -11.51 7.04 -27.36
C LEU A 1137 -10.74 8.20 -26.72
N GLU A 1138 -11.36 8.89 -25.77
CA GLU A 1138 -10.69 9.89 -24.96
C GLU A 1138 -9.80 9.22 -23.92
N ILE A 1139 -8.49 9.40 -24.09
CA ILE A 1139 -7.49 8.74 -23.26
C ILE A 1139 -7.32 9.45 -21.93
N SER A 1140 -7.29 8.67 -20.85
CA SER A 1140 -6.98 9.15 -19.51
C SER A 1140 -5.65 9.90 -19.50
N GLU A 1141 -5.66 11.06 -18.87
CA GLU A 1141 -4.45 11.85 -18.61
C GLU A 1141 -3.59 11.30 -17.45
N ASN A 1142 -4.04 10.22 -16.79
CA ASN A 1142 -3.28 9.57 -15.72
C ASN A 1142 -2.09 8.74 -16.22
N ASN A 1143 -1.76 8.87 -17.50
CA ASN A 1143 -0.73 8.09 -18.19
C ASN A 1143 0.49 8.96 -18.50
N LYS A 1144 1.69 8.46 -18.21
CA LYS A 1144 2.96 9.09 -18.63
C LYS A 1144 3.19 8.91 -20.13
N ASP A 1145 2.95 7.72 -20.68
CA ASP A 1145 3.06 7.42 -22.11
C ASP A 1145 1.89 6.53 -22.57
N VAL A 1146 1.41 6.72 -23.80
CA VAL A 1146 0.30 5.98 -24.39
C VAL A 1146 0.63 5.54 -25.83
N ASP A 1147 0.53 4.24 -26.10
CA ASP A 1147 0.46 3.74 -27.47
C ASP A 1147 -0.98 3.31 -27.79
N ASN A 1148 -1.60 4.03 -28.73
CA ASN A 1148 -2.92 3.68 -29.27
C ASN A 1148 -2.78 3.11 -30.67
N PHE A 1149 -3.15 1.85 -30.83
CA PHE A 1149 -3.22 1.19 -32.14
C PHE A 1149 -4.68 1.16 -32.60
N TYR A 1150 -4.96 1.67 -33.79
CA TYR A 1150 -6.33 1.77 -34.29
C TYR A 1150 -6.42 1.43 -35.77
N GLN A 1151 -7.56 0.90 -36.19
CA GLN A 1151 -7.89 0.63 -37.60
C GLN A 1151 -9.09 1.49 -38.02
N THR A 1152 -9.04 2.08 -39.20
CA THR A 1152 -10.13 2.93 -39.73
C THR A 1152 -11.13 2.16 -40.60
N ASN A 1153 -10.84 0.90 -40.91
CA ASN A 1153 -11.73 0.02 -41.67
C ASN A 1153 -12.92 -0.45 -40.81
N ARG A 1154 -14.09 -0.62 -41.44
CA ARG A 1154 -15.34 -1.04 -40.78
C ARG A 1154 -15.29 -2.53 -40.43
N SER A 1155 -15.59 -2.88 -39.18
CA SER A 1155 -15.78 -4.25 -38.73
C SER A 1155 -17.15 -4.82 -39.14
N ILE A 1156 -17.32 -6.13 -38.97
CA ILE A 1156 -18.57 -6.88 -39.25
C ILE A 1156 -19.72 -6.40 -38.33
N ILE A 1157 -19.40 -5.85 -37.16
CA ILE A 1157 -20.35 -5.26 -36.19
C ILE A 1157 -20.51 -3.74 -36.36
N GLY A 1158 -20.01 -3.17 -37.46
CA GLY A 1158 -20.18 -1.75 -37.77
C GLY A 1158 -19.26 -0.78 -36.99
N SER A 1159 -18.36 -1.28 -36.13
CA SER A 1159 -17.36 -0.48 -35.39
C SER A 1159 -16.16 -0.13 -36.27
N ARG A 1160 -15.53 1.02 -36.02
CA ARG A 1160 -14.24 1.46 -36.57
C ARG A 1160 -13.40 1.99 -35.41
N GLY A 1161 -12.10 1.73 -35.42
CA GLY A 1161 -11.17 2.47 -34.57
C GLY A 1161 -10.99 3.89 -35.11
N TYR A 1162 -10.75 4.83 -34.19
CA TYR A 1162 -10.37 6.20 -34.52
C TYR A 1162 -9.01 6.49 -33.88
N PRO A 1163 -8.23 7.44 -34.43
CA PRO A 1163 -7.11 7.98 -33.68
C PRO A 1163 -7.67 8.44 -32.34
N ALA A 1164 -7.01 8.01 -31.26
CA ALA A 1164 -7.40 8.45 -29.94
C ALA A 1164 -7.13 9.95 -29.84
N GLU A 1165 -8.04 10.65 -29.19
CA GLU A 1165 -7.92 12.08 -28.97
C GLU A 1165 -7.29 12.29 -27.59
N LYS A 1166 -6.20 13.07 -27.56
CA LYS A 1166 -5.52 13.41 -26.31
C LYS A 1166 -6.50 14.21 -25.44
N GLN A 1167 -6.71 13.79 -24.20
CA GLN A 1167 -7.33 14.68 -23.22
C GLN A 1167 -6.34 15.81 -22.87
N SER A 1168 -5.07 15.57 -22.52
CA SER A 1168 -4.12 16.67 -22.21
C SER A 1168 -2.80 16.61 -22.98
N LYS A 1169 -1.97 17.67 -22.92
CA LYS A 1169 -0.64 17.70 -23.56
C LYS A 1169 0.49 17.04 -22.77
N SER A 1170 0.27 16.62 -21.52
CA SER A 1170 1.31 15.97 -20.70
C SER A 1170 1.49 14.48 -20.97
N THR A 1171 0.63 13.87 -21.78
CA THR A 1171 0.73 12.46 -22.18
C THR A 1171 1.35 12.33 -23.59
N GLN A 1172 2.42 11.53 -23.72
CA GLN A 1172 2.93 11.13 -25.03
C GLN A 1172 1.97 10.11 -25.66
N LEU A 1173 0.97 10.57 -26.42
CA LEU A 1173 0.11 9.67 -27.22
C LEU A 1173 0.73 9.43 -28.61
N LYS A 1174 0.99 8.17 -28.92
CA LYS A 1174 1.35 7.68 -30.25
C LYS A 1174 0.14 6.98 -30.86
N ASN A 1175 -0.37 7.55 -31.95
CA ASN A 1175 -1.50 7.00 -32.71
C ASN A 1175 -0.95 6.16 -33.88
N ASN A 1176 -0.98 4.85 -33.72
CA ASN A 1176 -0.43 3.87 -34.65
C ASN A 1176 -1.56 3.26 -35.50
N ARG A 1177 -1.67 3.67 -36.77
CA ARG A 1177 -2.72 3.20 -37.69
C ARG A 1177 -2.38 1.83 -38.29
N VAL A 1178 -3.31 0.88 -38.24
CA VAL A 1178 -3.12 -0.54 -38.66
C VAL A 1178 -4.26 -1.02 -39.58
N ASP A 1179 -4.33 -0.45 -40.79
CA ASP A 1179 -5.42 -0.71 -41.74
C ASP A 1179 -5.24 -1.91 -42.69
N PHE A 1180 -4.02 -2.42 -42.83
CA PHE A 1180 -3.71 -3.50 -43.78
C PHE A 1180 -2.83 -4.55 -43.11
N VAL A 1181 -3.14 -5.81 -43.38
CA VAL A 1181 -2.41 -7.00 -42.91
C VAL A 1181 -2.02 -7.84 -44.12
N LYS A 1182 -0.95 -8.64 -44.04
CA LYS A 1182 -0.64 -9.63 -45.07
C LYS A 1182 -1.36 -10.94 -44.72
N ASP A 1183 -2.09 -11.51 -45.67
CA ASP A 1183 -2.66 -12.84 -45.50
C ASP A 1183 -1.57 -13.93 -45.57
N GLY A 1184 -1.95 -15.19 -45.35
CA GLY A 1184 -1.03 -16.33 -45.41
C GLY A 1184 -0.34 -16.56 -46.77
N SER A 1185 -0.71 -15.80 -47.81
CA SER A 1185 -0.06 -15.79 -49.13
C SER A 1185 0.87 -14.59 -49.35
N GLY A 1186 1.01 -13.70 -48.35
CA GLY A 1186 1.81 -12.49 -48.42
C GLY A 1186 1.10 -11.30 -49.08
N LYS A 1187 -0.18 -11.44 -49.45
CA LYS A 1187 -0.97 -10.41 -50.11
C LYS A 1187 -1.56 -9.45 -49.07
N LEU A 1188 -1.46 -8.14 -49.33
CA LEU A 1188 -2.08 -7.12 -48.49
C LEU A 1188 -3.62 -7.23 -48.56
N VAL A 1189 -4.23 -7.58 -47.43
CA VAL A 1189 -5.67 -7.58 -47.21
C VAL A 1189 -6.03 -6.53 -46.15
N LYS A 1190 -7.28 -6.07 -46.16
CA LYS A 1190 -7.74 -5.06 -45.19
C LYS A 1190 -7.77 -5.68 -43.78
N ALA A 1191 -7.16 -5.00 -42.83
CA ALA A 1191 -7.30 -5.29 -41.41
C ALA A 1191 -8.75 -4.99 -40.98
N SER A 1192 -9.29 -5.84 -40.12
CA SER A 1192 -10.60 -5.76 -39.49
C SER A 1192 -10.50 -6.29 -38.06
N HIS A 1193 -11.54 -6.03 -37.26
CA HIS A 1193 -11.66 -6.43 -35.85
C HIS A 1193 -11.44 -7.94 -35.58
N THR A 1194 -11.47 -8.79 -36.61
CA THR A 1194 -11.33 -10.26 -36.50
C THR A 1194 -10.10 -10.83 -37.22
N ASN A 1195 -9.34 -10.02 -37.98
CA ASN A 1195 -8.15 -10.46 -38.73
C ASN A 1195 -6.94 -9.51 -38.54
N ILE A 1196 -6.29 -9.61 -37.39
CA ILE A 1196 -4.89 -9.21 -37.24
C ILE A 1196 -4.04 -10.39 -37.72
N ASP A 1197 -3.12 -10.16 -38.66
CA ASP A 1197 -2.16 -11.17 -39.09
C ASP A 1197 -1.10 -11.39 -38.00
N ASP A 1198 -0.40 -12.51 -38.13
CA ASP A 1198 0.59 -12.91 -37.15
C ASP A 1198 1.79 -11.95 -37.06
N ALA A 1199 2.09 -11.21 -38.14
CA ALA A 1199 3.17 -10.22 -38.17
C ALA A 1199 2.82 -8.95 -37.38
N ASN A 1200 1.60 -8.42 -37.52
CA ASN A 1200 1.14 -7.30 -36.71
C ASN A 1200 0.87 -7.74 -35.27
N LEU A 1201 0.36 -8.96 -35.06
CA LEU A 1201 0.22 -9.55 -33.72
C LEU A 1201 1.56 -9.62 -32.99
N ASN A 1202 2.61 -10.12 -33.66
CA ASN A 1202 3.97 -10.15 -33.11
C ASN A 1202 4.54 -8.75 -32.89
N LYS A 1203 4.22 -7.78 -33.76
CA LYS A 1203 4.60 -6.38 -33.57
C LYS A 1203 3.90 -5.73 -32.37
N PHE A 1204 2.62 -6.05 -32.12
CA PHE A 1204 1.88 -5.61 -30.94
C PHE A 1204 2.45 -6.24 -29.67
N VAL A 1205 2.69 -7.56 -29.68
CA VAL A 1205 3.33 -8.29 -28.57
C VAL A 1205 4.70 -7.69 -28.26
N LYS A 1206 5.53 -7.46 -29.29
CA LYS A 1206 6.83 -6.80 -29.14
C LYS A 1206 6.70 -5.41 -28.53
N LEU A 1207 5.74 -4.59 -28.95
CA LEU A 1207 5.53 -3.26 -28.37
C LEU A 1207 5.00 -3.29 -26.92
N ILE A 1208 4.22 -4.30 -26.56
CA ILE A 1208 3.77 -4.53 -25.17
C ILE A 1208 4.94 -4.99 -24.30
N ILE A 1209 5.74 -5.92 -24.80
CA ILE A 1209 6.97 -6.39 -24.15
C ILE A 1209 7.97 -5.24 -24.05
N ASP A 1210 8.18 -4.44 -25.09
CA ASP A 1210 9.00 -3.22 -25.10
C ASP A 1210 8.42 -2.11 -24.21
N ALA A 1211 7.15 -2.15 -23.81
CA ALA A 1211 6.60 -1.21 -22.83
C ALA A 1211 6.83 -1.70 -21.41
N ILE A 1212 6.63 -2.99 -21.18
CA ILE A 1212 6.95 -3.68 -19.93
C ILE A 1212 8.47 -3.61 -19.66
N ASN A 1213 9.30 -3.74 -20.71
CA ASN A 1213 10.75 -3.72 -20.70
C ASN A 1213 11.33 -2.32 -20.95
N GLY A 1214 10.72 -1.50 -21.79
CA GLY A 1214 11.23 -0.16 -22.16
C GLY A 1214 10.90 0.92 -21.14
N SER A 1215 10.22 0.56 -20.06
CA SER A 1215 10.26 1.32 -18.81
C SER A 1215 11.15 0.67 -17.74
N ARG A 1216 11.67 -0.57 -17.95
CA ARG A 1216 12.70 -1.24 -17.10
C ARG A 1216 14.09 -0.65 -17.28
N LYS A 1217 14.13 0.64 -17.56
CA LYS A 1217 15.35 1.41 -17.61
C LYS A 1217 15.34 2.40 -16.47
#